data_AF-A0E100-F1
#
_entry.id   AF-A0E100-F1
#
_cell.length_a   1.000
_cell.length_b   1.000
_cell.length_c   1.000
_cell.angle_alpha   90.00
_cell.angle_beta   90.00
_cell.angle_gamma   90.00
#
_symmetry.space_group_name_H-M   'P 1'
#
loop_
_entity.id
_entity.type
_entity.pdbx_description
1 polymer ?
#
loop_
_entity_poly.entity_id
_entity_poly.type
_entity_poly.pdbx_seq_one_letter_code
_entity_poly.pdbx_strand_id
1 'polypeptide(L)'
;MKATNVGIEAIEIYFPKTYVNQAELELFDNVSQGKYTVGLGQVNMAFVRPFEDVNTMALTVVTNLLEKYQINPALIGRLEVGTESLLDKSKSTKTTLMRLFGDNTNIEGVTSINACYGGTNALFNTIDWMQSDAWDGRLGIVVCTDIAVYAKGSARTTGGAGAVAMLIAPNATFTLEPIRTTYMKDNYDFYKPNFHSEYPTVDGQLSIQSYLQSIDNCIQSYFRKNNNINADFHCFHSPFHKMVQKSFLRVKLNESFVQKVETEFTFQNFNEKQSQMLKFYQNDWLNKALPSCLLSRELGNISTGALYAGLVSLIETQDDLINKRIMMFSYGSGCAASLFFLRCNKSTGVLKQKLKLQDRLKQRIRIPCIEYDHIMQQREINYNKNSQQYQPKQVDLYPGTFYLKSIDDKYRREYLVHKQFELNQTSDMIVVDNSKPINKIQQIRDQMTNNNGNNDQSTQQQSQKQYNQIWTGFYKKTIQQRLDQLEKTMNVNVEPFKDGGLSLQNANLMVENCIGKISYPLGLGLNFMINGQCYSVPMAIEEPSVIAAASAAAKTISEAGTGFQTYSSRPVMMGQIQLLDVQNFSKVECLIDSNRQTIINRGNQACQSMVKRGGGVEDVKCRNLGRGQCSVDIFVNVCDSMGANLVNTVLEFVAPLIAEITGTRVGIKILTNLCTNRKVTAQFCLDIDKMNYKQLTGKEVAKLMIEAYQFADLDIYRAVTHNKGIINGIEAVCNAAGQDARAVNASLHGYASNQWIIQATFILQNSELTVPISVGTQGGVLPQNPLYSQILSILDYPDSQKLAEIIVSVGLASNFAALRALAVEGIQKGHMTLHARNIAIASGIPEHLVDEAVLFMKNRNSFNKQTALEFLKAYNIFYEIGKAKGKQMKAFCTFSGSFDLIDTQEKVDLHVVFECDQNKINLNYADDSPINRQIFGLKGQEWLKESGFQC
;
A
#
# COMPACT_ATOMS: atom_id res chain seq x y z
N MET A 1 43.31 35.31 -4.27
CA MET A 1 41.98 35.97 -4.30
C MET A 1 41.34 35.75 -2.95
N LYS A 2 40.78 36.78 -2.28
CA LYS A 2 40.02 36.55 -1.04
C LYS A 2 38.57 36.27 -1.38
N ALA A 3 38.02 35.16 -0.90
CA ALA A 3 36.61 34.85 -1.09
C ALA A 3 35.72 35.89 -0.37
N THR A 4 34.80 36.51 -1.09
CA THR A 4 33.82 37.47 -0.55
C THR A 4 32.44 36.84 -0.48
N ASN A 5 31.62 37.29 0.47
CA ASN A 5 30.23 36.83 0.64
C ASN A 5 30.12 35.30 0.68
N VAL A 6 30.96 34.68 1.52
CA VAL A 6 31.03 33.23 1.65
C VAL A 6 29.85 32.70 2.46
N GLY A 7 29.27 31.60 2.01
CA GLY A 7 28.21 30.92 2.75
C GLY A 7 27.58 29.78 1.95
N ILE A 8 26.31 29.47 2.24
CA ILE A 8 25.58 28.34 1.67
C ILE A 8 24.98 28.75 0.32
N GLU A 9 25.51 28.19 -0.77
CA GLU A 9 25.00 28.41 -2.12
C GLU A 9 23.84 27.49 -2.47
N ALA A 10 23.98 26.21 -2.11
CA ALA A 10 23.00 25.17 -2.35
C ALA A 10 22.81 24.30 -1.11
N ILE A 11 21.63 23.73 -0.96
CA ILE A 11 21.29 22.86 0.17
C ILE A 11 20.41 21.69 -0.30
N GLU A 12 20.64 20.52 0.27
CA GLU A 12 19.85 19.31 0.05
C GLU A 12 19.62 18.60 1.38
N ILE A 13 18.51 17.87 1.48
CA ILE A 13 18.16 17.09 2.67
C ILE A 13 17.83 15.65 2.27
N TYR A 14 18.19 14.69 3.09
CA TYR A 14 17.69 13.33 3.06
C TYR A 14 17.03 13.01 4.41
N PHE A 15 15.90 12.32 4.37
CA PHE A 15 15.29 11.71 5.53
C PHE A 15 14.74 10.34 5.13
N PRO A 16 14.75 9.35 6.04
CA PRO A 16 14.19 8.04 5.75
C PRO A 16 12.74 8.13 5.29
N LYS A 17 12.35 7.20 4.43
CA LYS A 17 10.97 7.10 3.97
C LYS A 17 10.03 6.70 5.10
N THR A 18 10.51 5.98 6.10
CA THR A 18 9.72 5.49 7.24
C THR A 18 9.51 6.52 8.34
N TYR A 19 8.28 6.60 8.85
CA TYR A 19 7.94 7.40 10.02
C TYR A 19 6.87 6.72 10.88
N VAL A 20 6.82 7.08 12.16
CA VAL A 20 5.72 6.74 13.07
C VAL A 20 4.92 8.00 13.42
N ASN A 21 3.61 7.89 13.51
CA ASN A 21 2.74 9.02 13.84
C ASN A 21 2.67 9.22 15.36
N GLN A 22 2.82 10.47 15.82
CA GLN A 22 2.92 10.77 17.25
C GLN A 22 1.59 10.61 17.99
N ALA A 23 0.45 10.88 17.34
CA ALA A 23 -0.86 10.67 17.97
C ALA A 23 -1.14 9.19 18.21
N GLU A 24 -0.73 8.33 17.28
CA GLU A 24 -0.80 6.87 17.49
C GLU A 24 0.19 6.40 18.54
N LEU A 25 1.38 7.00 18.58
CA LEU A 25 2.39 6.66 19.58
C LEU A 25 1.93 7.05 21.00
N GLU A 26 1.15 8.13 21.16
CA GLU A 26 0.51 8.47 22.43
C GLU A 26 -0.41 7.34 22.93
N LEU A 27 -1.24 6.80 22.03
CA LEU A 27 -2.13 5.68 22.32
C LEU A 27 -1.34 4.40 22.63
N PHE A 28 -0.31 4.10 21.84
CA PHE A 28 0.52 2.92 21.99
C PHE A 28 1.31 2.92 23.31
N ASP A 29 1.88 4.06 23.69
CA ASP A 29 2.63 4.22 24.94
C ASP A 29 1.72 4.39 26.17
N ASN A 30 0.40 4.37 26.00
CA ASN A 30 -0.61 4.60 27.04
C ASN A 30 -0.38 5.91 27.81
N VAL A 31 -0.17 7.00 27.08
CA VAL A 31 -0.04 8.35 27.65
C VAL A 31 -1.25 9.22 27.30
N SER A 32 -1.42 10.31 28.05
CA SER A 32 -2.51 11.26 27.79
C SER A 32 -2.44 11.83 26.36
N GLN A 33 -3.59 11.89 25.68
CA GLN A 33 -3.74 12.57 24.40
C GLN A 33 -3.15 13.98 24.48
N GLY A 34 -2.39 14.38 23.47
CA GLY A 34 -1.72 15.67 23.42
C GLY A 34 -0.33 15.70 24.07
N LYS A 35 0.12 14.67 24.77
CA LYS A 35 1.45 14.68 25.42
C LYS A 35 2.60 14.90 24.43
N TYR A 36 2.54 14.25 23.26
CA TYR A 36 3.55 14.34 22.21
C TYR A 36 3.14 15.39 21.16
N THR A 37 1.87 15.36 20.74
CA THR A 37 1.35 16.23 19.68
C THR A 37 1.20 17.69 20.09
N VAL A 38 0.89 17.97 21.35
CA VAL A 38 0.77 19.34 21.90
C VAL A 38 1.95 19.66 22.82
N GLY A 39 2.30 18.75 23.73
CA GLY A 39 3.35 18.92 24.72
C GLY A 39 4.75 19.05 24.09
N LEU A 40 5.06 18.20 23.11
CA LEU A 40 6.29 18.31 22.30
C LEU A 40 6.06 19.05 20.99
N GLY A 41 4.82 19.12 20.50
CA GLY A 41 4.47 19.76 19.24
C GLY A 41 4.80 18.91 18.00
N GLN A 42 4.98 17.60 18.18
CA GLN A 42 5.43 16.68 17.13
C GLN A 42 4.25 16.05 16.39
N VAL A 43 4.38 15.86 15.07
CA VAL A 43 3.33 15.23 14.24
C VAL A 43 3.77 13.82 13.86
N ASN A 44 4.95 13.71 13.26
CA ASN A 44 5.52 12.47 12.77
C ASN A 44 6.99 12.40 13.20
N MET A 45 7.50 11.18 13.39
CA MET A 45 8.90 10.93 13.74
C MET A 45 9.53 10.00 12.72
N ALA A 46 10.53 10.49 11.99
CA ALA A 46 11.26 9.69 11.02
C ALA A 46 12.22 8.75 11.76
N PHE A 47 12.39 7.53 11.24
CA PHE A 47 13.35 6.58 11.78
C PHE A 47 13.89 5.70 10.66
N VAL A 48 15.05 5.10 10.89
CA VAL A 48 15.75 4.26 9.91
C VAL A 48 15.33 2.79 10.02
N ARG A 49 15.29 2.08 8.89
CA ARG A 49 15.29 0.61 8.87
C ARG A 49 16.71 0.06 9.08
N PRO A 50 16.90 -1.25 9.33
CA PRO A 50 18.22 -1.83 9.64
C PRO A 50 19.31 -1.62 8.57
N PHE A 51 18.92 -1.38 7.32
CA PHE A 51 19.81 -1.11 6.20
C PHE A 51 20.11 0.38 5.95
N GLU A 52 19.63 1.27 6.81
CA GLU A 52 19.97 2.70 6.79
C GLU A 52 20.82 3.05 8.03
N ASP A 53 21.94 3.73 7.79
CA ASP A 53 22.84 4.25 8.82
C ASP A 53 23.29 5.69 8.50
N VAL A 54 24.10 6.29 9.38
CA VAL A 54 24.61 7.66 9.19
C VAL A 54 25.39 7.80 7.87
N ASN A 55 26.12 6.76 7.44
CA ASN A 55 26.90 6.78 6.22
C ASN A 55 25.99 6.67 4.99
N THR A 56 24.94 5.84 5.01
CA THR A 56 23.99 5.75 3.90
C THR A 56 23.27 7.07 3.66
N MET A 57 22.81 7.71 4.73
CA MET A 57 22.13 9.00 4.63
C MET A 57 23.08 10.09 4.10
N ALA A 58 24.32 10.12 4.60
CA ALA A 58 25.35 11.04 4.14
C ALA A 58 25.72 10.84 2.66
N LEU A 59 25.95 9.60 2.24
CA LEU A 59 26.24 9.26 0.84
C LEU A 59 25.09 9.69 -0.07
N THR A 60 23.85 9.44 0.35
CA THR A 60 22.64 9.79 -0.42
C THR A 60 22.48 11.30 -0.55
N VAL A 61 22.58 12.06 0.55
CA VAL A 61 22.36 13.51 0.50
C VAL A 61 23.46 14.24 -0.30
N VAL A 62 24.71 13.79 -0.21
CA VAL A 62 25.83 14.37 -0.99
C VAL A 62 25.67 14.04 -2.47
N THR A 63 25.33 12.79 -2.81
CA THR A 63 25.07 12.40 -4.20
C THR A 63 23.95 13.24 -4.80
N ASN A 64 22.82 13.38 -4.07
CA ASN A 64 21.71 14.21 -4.50
C ASN A 64 22.11 15.69 -4.68
N LEU A 65 22.94 16.24 -3.79
CA LEU A 65 23.45 17.61 -3.92
C LEU A 65 24.29 17.76 -5.19
N LEU A 66 25.25 16.86 -5.42
CA LEU A 66 26.13 16.91 -6.59
C LEU A 66 25.31 16.80 -7.90
N GLU A 67 24.38 15.86 -7.98
CA GLU A 67 23.57 15.61 -9.17
C GLU A 67 22.55 16.73 -9.45
N LYS A 68 21.75 17.10 -8.45
CA LYS A 68 20.66 18.09 -8.65
C LYS A 68 21.17 19.47 -9.01
N TYR A 69 22.34 19.82 -8.50
CA TYR A 69 23.00 21.11 -8.74
C TYR A 69 24.13 21.01 -9.78
N GLN A 70 24.33 19.84 -10.40
CA GLN A 70 25.32 19.60 -11.46
C GLN A 70 26.74 20.03 -11.06
N ILE A 71 27.15 19.71 -9.84
CA ILE A 71 28.44 20.11 -9.29
C ILE A 71 29.48 19.06 -9.68
N ASN A 72 30.53 19.50 -10.38
CA ASN A 72 31.65 18.62 -10.69
C ASN A 72 32.42 18.27 -9.41
N PRO A 73 32.55 16.98 -9.04
CA PRO A 73 33.28 16.56 -7.83
C PRO A 73 34.74 17.03 -7.78
N ALA A 74 35.38 17.28 -8.92
CA ALA A 74 36.75 17.82 -8.99
C ALA A 74 36.86 19.26 -8.47
N LEU A 75 35.74 20.00 -8.43
CA LEU A 75 35.68 21.37 -7.91
C LEU A 75 35.54 21.42 -6.39
N ILE A 76 35.52 20.29 -5.69
CA ILE A 76 35.42 20.25 -4.23
C ILE A 76 36.82 20.17 -3.64
N GLY A 77 37.18 21.16 -2.81
CA GLY A 77 38.47 21.23 -2.09
C GLY A 77 38.36 20.93 -0.61
N ARG A 78 37.15 20.98 -0.05
CA ARG A 78 36.88 20.66 1.35
C ARG A 78 35.57 19.91 1.53
N LEU A 79 35.58 18.88 2.38
CA LEU A 79 34.40 18.12 2.78
C LEU A 79 34.47 17.88 4.28
N GLU A 80 33.53 18.43 5.05
CA GLU A 80 33.48 18.26 6.50
C GLU A 80 32.11 17.73 6.95
N VAL A 81 32.12 16.83 7.94
CA VAL A 81 30.91 16.16 8.42
C VAL A 81 30.67 16.50 9.89
N GLY A 82 29.47 16.96 10.23
CA GLY A 82 28.97 17.00 11.60
C GLY A 82 28.10 15.77 11.89
N THR A 83 28.41 15.04 12.95
CA THR A 83 27.56 13.95 13.46
C THR A 83 27.88 13.62 14.92
N GLU A 84 26.89 13.12 15.64
CA GLU A 84 27.01 12.48 16.95
C GLU A 84 26.60 10.99 16.94
N SER A 85 26.29 10.44 15.75
CA SER A 85 25.97 9.03 15.51
C SER A 85 27.21 8.29 14.98
N LEU A 86 28.12 7.92 15.88
CA LEU A 86 29.37 7.25 15.50
C LEU A 86 29.16 5.75 15.22
N LEU A 87 29.63 5.31 14.05
CA LEU A 87 29.75 3.89 13.71
C LEU A 87 31.15 3.34 14.00
N ASP A 88 32.16 4.21 13.96
CA ASP A 88 33.56 3.90 14.25
C ASP A 88 34.14 5.05 15.08
N LYS A 89 34.98 4.74 16.06
CA LYS A 89 35.54 5.72 16.98
C LYS A 89 36.74 6.49 16.40
N SER A 90 37.34 5.97 15.32
CA SER A 90 38.50 6.55 14.66
C SER A 90 38.21 6.91 13.20
N LYS A 91 37.64 5.97 12.43
CA LYS A 91 37.34 6.19 11.02
C LYS A 91 36.14 7.13 10.87
N SER A 92 36.39 8.32 10.35
CA SER A 92 35.36 9.34 10.15
C SER A 92 34.39 9.00 9.01
N THR A 93 33.12 9.42 9.16
CA THR A 93 32.11 9.41 8.09
C THR A 93 32.62 10.12 6.83
N LYS A 94 33.40 11.19 6.99
CA LYS A 94 34.04 11.90 5.87
C LYS A 94 34.85 10.96 4.97
N THR A 95 35.66 10.07 5.54
CA THR A 95 36.46 9.13 4.72
C THR A 95 35.61 8.10 3.99
N THR A 96 34.41 7.80 4.48
CA THR A 96 33.43 7.00 3.74
C THR A 96 32.94 7.78 2.52
N LEU A 97 32.62 9.06 2.67
CA LEU A 97 32.14 9.93 1.58
C LEU A 97 33.14 10.16 0.46
N MET A 98 34.45 10.05 0.73
CA MET A 98 35.50 10.22 -0.29
C MET A 98 35.31 9.33 -1.52
N ARG A 99 34.58 8.21 -1.40
CA ARG A 99 34.21 7.34 -2.54
C ARG A 99 33.41 8.05 -3.64
N LEU A 100 32.74 9.16 -3.34
CA LEU A 100 31.94 9.93 -4.30
C LEU A 100 32.80 10.87 -5.17
N PHE A 101 34.09 11.00 -4.88
CA PHE A 101 34.96 12.03 -5.49
C PHE A 101 36.00 11.45 -6.46
N GLY A 102 35.95 10.15 -6.75
CA GLY A 102 36.82 9.50 -7.72
C GLY A 102 38.30 9.79 -7.47
N ASP A 103 38.98 10.34 -8.49
CA ASP A 103 40.40 10.68 -8.43
C ASP A 103 40.71 11.98 -7.65
N ASN A 104 39.68 12.77 -7.30
CA ASN A 104 39.86 13.96 -6.47
C ASN A 104 40.08 13.55 -5.01
N THR A 105 41.32 13.21 -4.69
CA THR A 105 41.75 12.74 -3.37
C THR A 105 42.23 13.85 -2.44
N ASN A 106 42.61 15.01 -2.99
CA ASN A 106 43.06 16.17 -2.24
C ASN A 106 41.87 17.03 -1.78
N ILE A 107 41.12 16.55 -0.78
CA ILE A 107 39.97 17.23 -0.19
C ILE A 107 40.16 17.31 1.33
N GLU A 108 40.26 18.52 1.88
CA GLU A 108 40.39 18.75 3.32
C GLU A 108 39.12 18.38 4.12
N GLY A 109 39.21 18.45 5.45
CA GLY A 109 38.08 18.24 6.36
C GLY A 109 37.98 16.81 6.90
N VAL A 110 37.33 16.69 8.06
CA VAL A 110 37.12 15.43 8.82
C VAL A 110 35.72 15.44 9.44
N THR A 111 35.47 14.60 10.45
CA THR A 111 34.21 14.62 11.21
C THR A 111 34.37 15.47 12.47
N SER A 112 33.52 16.48 12.64
CA SER A 112 33.37 17.33 13.83
C SER A 112 32.29 16.77 14.75
N ILE A 113 32.61 16.56 16.03
CA ILE A 113 31.72 15.90 17.00
C ILE A 113 31.56 16.79 18.24
N ASN A 114 30.34 17.23 18.51
CA ASN A 114 29.88 17.70 19.82
C ASN A 114 28.35 17.73 19.82
N ALA A 115 27.72 16.60 20.13
CA ALA A 115 26.26 16.43 20.06
C ALA A 115 25.67 17.06 18.77
N CYS A 116 24.54 17.77 18.88
CA CYS A 116 23.89 18.48 17.78
C CYS A 116 24.69 19.69 17.23
N TYR A 117 25.81 20.09 17.82
CA TYR A 117 26.60 21.27 17.38
C TYR A 117 27.58 20.97 16.23
N GLY A 118 27.97 19.70 16.04
CA GLY A 118 29.05 19.30 15.12
C GLY A 118 28.87 19.84 13.69
N GLY A 119 27.63 19.91 13.19
CA GLY A 119 27.33 20.46 11.86
C GLY A 119 27.61 21.96 11.72
N THR A 120 27.38 22.73 12.79
CA THR A 120 27.69 24.17 12.82
C THR A 120 29.18 24.43 12.92
N ASN A 121 29.90 23.61 13.68
CA ASN A 121 31.36 23.68 13.68
C ASN A 121 31.93 23.38 12.29
N ALA A 122 31.42 22.34 11.62
CA ALA A 122 31.82 22.00 10.25
C ALA A 122 31.52 23.12 9.24
N LEU A 123 30.38 23.81 9.40
CA LEU A 123 30.06 24.99 8.61
C LEU A 123 31.07 26.12 8.81
N PHE A 124 31.38 26.47 10.06
CA PHE A 124 32.34 27.51 10.38
C PHE A 124 33.73 27.17 9.87
N ASN A 125 34.22 25.96 10.13
CA ASN A 125 35.52 25.50 9.64
C ASN A 125 35.62 25.58 8.11
N THR A 126 34.55 25.26 7.39
CA THR A 126 34.54 25.29 5.92
C THR A 126 34.48 26.72 5.37
N ILE A 127 33.73 27.61 6.00
CA ILE A 127 33.71 29.04 5.64
C ILE A 127 35.06 29.68 5.96
N ASP A 128 35.62 29.42 7.13
CA ASP A 128 36.90 29.97 7.59
C ASP A 128 38.05 29.47 6.69
N TRP A 129 38.04 28.19 6.27
CA TRP A 129 38.96 27.65 5.26
C TRP A 129 38.89 28.44 3.95
N MET A 130 37.68 28.68 3.43
CA MET A 130 37.48 29.42 2.17
C MET A 130 37.91 30.90 2.27
N GLN A 131 37.88 31.46 3.48
CA GLN A 131 38.34 32.83 3.75
C GLN A 131 39.84 32.92 4.10
N SER A 132 40.50 31.78 4.31
CA SER A 132 41.92 31.71 4.66
C SER A 132 42.83 31.85 3.45
N ASP A 133 44.12 32.10 3.70
CA ASP A 133 45.15 32.11 2.66
C ASP A 133 45.43 30.71 2.08
N ALA A 134 44.96 29.65 2.74
CA ALA A 134 45.06 28.26 2.28
C ALA A 134 43.95 27.87 1.28
N TRP A 135 42.97 28.74 1.03
CA TRP A 135 41.92 28.46 0.06
C TRP A 135 42.48 28.31 -1.35
N ASP A 136 42.15 27.21 -2.00
CA ASP A 136 42.67 26.82 -3.32
C ASP A 136 41.72 27.17 -4.49
N GLY A 137 40.69 27.97 -4.22
CA GLY A 137 39.69 28.38 -5.21
C GLY A 137 38.53 27.39 -5.40
N ARG A 138 38.58 26.21 -4.78
CA ARG A 138 37.53 25.17 -4.90
C ARG A 138 36.39 25.39 -3.89
N LEU A 139 35.28 24.69 -4.10
CA LEU A 139 34.09 24.74 -3.26
C LEU A 139 34.22 23.83 -2.02
N GLY A 140 33.41 24.09 -1.01
CA GLY A 140 33.31 23.26 0.19
C GLY A 140 31.98 22.52 0.27
N ILE A 141 31.92 21.34 0.88
CA ILE A 141 30.67 20.66 1.25
C ILE A 141 30.66 20.41 2.75
N VAL A 142 29.55 20.76 3.39
CA VAL A 142 29.29 20.47 4.79
C VAL A 142 28.13 19.48 4.87
N VAL A 143 28.30 18.38 5.61
CA VAL A 143 27.27 17.36 5.78
C VAL A 143 26.92 17.23 7.25
N CYS A 144 25.65 17.41 7.60
CA CYS A 144 25.12 17.12 8.93
C CYS A 144 24.31 15.85 8.84
N THR A 145 24.58 14.81 9.64
CA THR A 145 23.85 13.53 9.52
C THR A 145 23.77 12.83 10.85
N ASP A 146 22.57 12.40 11.25
CA ASP A 146 22.38 11.75 12.53
C ASP A 146 21.14 10.85 12.56
N ILE A 147 21.19 9.92 13.51
CA ILE A 147 20.08 9.08 13.94
C ILE A 147 19.94 9.29 15.44
N ALA A 148 18.92 10.05 15.84
CA ALA A 148 18.57 10.27 17.23
C ALA A 148 17.63 9.16 17.69
N VAL A 149 18.17 8.21 18.46
CA VAL A 149 17.42 7.08 19.02
C VAL A 149 17.55 7.09 20.54
N TYR A 150 16.47 6.74 21.23
CA TYR A 150 16.40 6.68 22.68
C TYR A 150 15.74 5.40 23.15
N ALA A 151 16.08 4.98 24.37
CA ALA A 151 15.42 3.89 25.07
C ALA A 151 13.92 4.17 25.24
N LYS A 152 13.13 3.11 25.47
CA LYS A 152 11.71 3.21 25.83
C LYS A 152 11.53 4.18 27.01
N GLY A 153 10.56 5.08 26.89
CA GLY A 153 10.30 6.13 27.87
C GLY A 153 9.99 7.47 27.20
N SER A 154 9.93 8.53 28.00
CA SER A 154 9.50 9.87 27.55
C SER A 154 10.42 10.51 26.50
N ALA A 155 11.70 10.10 26.41
CA ALA A 155 12.64 10.63 25.44
C ALA A 155 12.49 10.00 24.04
N ARG A 156 11.95 8.78 23.94
CA ARG A 156 11.80 8.04 22.67
C ARG A 156 11.07 8.83 21.60
N THR A 157 10.07 9.60 22.01
CA THR A 157 9.21 10.37 21.10
C THR A 157 9.86 11.65 20.58
N THR A 158 11.08 11.96 21.04
CA THR A 158 11.92 13.04 20.50
C THR A 158 13.00 12.53 19.56
N GLY A 159 12.94 11.25 19.15
CA GLY A 159 13.83 10.69 18.14
C GLY A 159 13.64 11.32 16.75
N GLY A 160 14.45 10.87 15.80
CA GLY A 160 14.43 11.34 14.43
C GLY A 160 15.64 10.85 13.66
N ALA A 161 15.60 10.91 12.33
CA ALA A 161 16.75 10.59 11.50
C ALA A 161 16.75 11.41 10.20
N GLY A 162 17.94 11.83 9.78
CA GLY A 162 18.12 12.55 8.53
C GLY A 162 19.55 13.05 8.30
N ALA A 163 19.75 13.64 7.13
CA ALA A 163 21.01 14.28 6.75
C ALA A 163 20.75 15.54 5.92
N VAL A 164 21.61 16.56 6.06
CA VAL A 164 21.59 17.79 5.28
C VAL A 164 22.98 17.98 4.67
N ALA A 165 23.06 18.27 3.38
CA ALA A 165 24.30 18.68 2.72
C ALA A 165 24.19 20.12 2.25
N MET A 166 25.22 20.91 2.51
CA MET A 166 25.32 22.33 2.16
C MET A 166 26.55 22.55 1.31
N LEU A 167 26.38 23.14 0.12
CA LEU A 167 27.47 23.60 -0.72
C LEU A 167 27.90 24.98 -0.24
N ILE A 168 29.18 25.13 0.09
CA ILE A 168 29.81 26.38 0.52
C ILE A 168 30.56 26.99 -0.66
N ALA A 169 30.26 28.25 -0.97
CA ALA A 169 30.82 28.97 -2.10
C ALA A 169 31.00 30.47 -1.78
N PRO A 170 31.83 31.20 -2.55
CA PRO A 170 31.82 32.66 -2.56
C PRO A 170 30.53 33.18 -3.23
N ASN A 171 30.15 34.42 -2.90
CA ASN A 171 28.92 35.06 -3.41
C ASN A 171 27.69 34.17 -3.27
N ALA A 172 27.54 33.54 -2.10
CA ALA A 172 26.54 32.53 -1.84
C ALA A 172 25.11 33.09 -1.74
N THR A 173 24.12 32.25 -2.06
CA THR A 173 22.69 32.48 -1.79
C THR A 173 22.46 32.92 -0.35
N PHE A 174 22.99 32.19 0.64
CA PHE A 174 22.97 32.58 2.05
C PHE A 174 24.39 32.86 2.54
N THR A 175 24.76 34.13 2.64
CA THR A 175 26.07 34.54 3.16
C THR A 175 26.06 34.61 4.68
N LEU A 176 27.14 34.11 5.30
CA LEU A 176 27.35 34.28 6.74
C LEU A 176 27.73 35.74 7.04
N GLU A 177 26.98 36.40 7.92
CA GLU A 177 27.37 37.70 8.44
C GLU A 177 28.67 37.57 9.28
N PRO A 178 29.59 38.55 9.24
CA PRO A 178 30.92 38.43 9.84
C PRO A 178 30.91 38.28 11.37
N ILE A 179 29.79 38.62 12.02
CA ILE A 179 29.65 38.53 13.47
C ILE A 179 28.94 37.23 13.84
N ARG A 180 29.65 36.39 14.59
CA ARG A 180 29.09 35.24 15.32
C ARG A 180 29.49 35.30 16.79
N THR A 181 28.67 34.69 17.65
CA THR A 181 28.97 34.51 19.07
C THR A 181 28.76 33.07 19.49
N THR A 182 29.56 32.64 20.45
CA THR A 182 29.65 31.25 20.89
C THR A 182 29.64 31.23 22.40
N TYR A 183 28.95 30.25 22.96
CA TYR A 183 28.97 29.93 24.37
C TYR A 183 29.33 28.45 24.51
N MET A 184 30.33 28.16 25.33
CA MET A 184 30.80 26.81 25.61
C MET A 184 30.94 26.65 27.11
N LYS A 185 30.46 25.52 27.65
CA LYS A 185 30.55 25.22 29.08
C LYS A 185 30.59 23.71 29.30
N ASP A 186 31.36 23.24 30.26
CA ASP A 186 31.31 21.84 30.70
C ASP A 186 29.96 21.52 31.36
N ASN A 187 29.30 20.45 30.92
CA ASN A 187 27.97 20.09 31.36
C ASN A 187 27.59 18.63 31.03
N TYR A 188 26.81 17.99 31.90
CA TYR A 188 26.32 16.60 31.73
C TYR A 188 24.81 16.55 31.49
N ASP A 189 24.29 17.45 30.64
CA ASP A 189 22.86 17.53 30.34
C ASP A 189 22.38 16.39 29.42
N PHE A 190 23.16 16.07 28.40
CA PHE A 190 22.97 14.91 27.53
C PHE A 190 24.33 14.44 26.99
N TYR A 191 24.58 13.14 27.04
CA TYR A 191 25.84 12.54 26.60
C TYR A 191 25.70 11.02 26.36
N LYS A 192 26.65 10.40 25.65
CA LYS A 192 26.62 8.96 25.30
C LYS A 192 27.83 8.23 25.88
N PRO A 193 27.84 7.91 27.20
CA PRO A 193 29.02 7.31 27.84
C PRO A 193 29.17 5.80 27.54
N ASN A 194 28.08 5.12 27.18
CA ASN A 194 28.08 3.69 26.88
C ASN A 194 28.27 3.43 25.38
N PHE A 195 29.47 3.01 24.98
CA PHE A 195 29.79 2.72 23.58
C PHE A 195 29.12 1.46 23.01
N HIS A 196 28.47 0.63 23.83
CA HIS A 196 27.73 -0.54 23.39
C HIS A 196 26.25 -0.27 23.12
N SER A 197 25.79 0.97 23.35
CA SER A 197 24.40 1.38 23.10
C SER A 197 24.37 2.67 22.28
N GLU A 198 23.36 2.81 21.42
CA GLU A 198 23.08 4.09 20.75
C GLU A 198 22.43 5.11 21.69
N TYR A 199 21.88 4.65 22.82
CA TYR A 199 21.04 5.47 23.67
C TYR A 199 21.87 6.42 24.54
N PRO A 200 21.48 7.70 24.62
CA PRO A 200 22.13 8.68 25.47
C PRO A 200 21.70 8.55 26.93
N THR A 201 22.55 9.02 27.82
CA THR A 201 22.19 9.45 29.17
C THR A 201 21.68 10.89 29.09
N VAL A 202 20.49 11.15 29.66
CA VAL A 202 19.80 12.44 29.50
C VAL A 202 19.24 12.92 30.83
N ASP A 203 19.60 14.14 31.22
CA ASP A 203 18.86 14.95 32.20
C ASP A 203 18.05 16.00 31.43
N GLY A 204 16.77 15.70 31.22
CA GLY A 204 15.89 16.54 30.40
C GLY A 204 15.64 17.93 30.99
N GLN A 205 15.64 18.08 32.32
CA GLN A 205 15.42 19.39 32.95
C GLN A 205 16.67 20.25 32.80
N LEU A 206 17.83 19.68 33.09
CA LEU A 206 19.12 20.34 32.91
C LEU A 206 19.37 20.68 31.44
N SER A 207 18.98 19.82 30.50
CA SER A 207 19.09 20.08 29.05
C SER A 207 18.33 21.32 28.60
N ILE A 208 17.09 21.50 29.06
CA ILE A 208 16.29 22.68 28.73
C ILE A 208 16.91 23.94 29.36
N GLN A 209 17.36 23.86 30.61
CA GLN A 209 18.04 24.97 31.30
C GLN A 209 19.30 25.42 30.55
N SER A 210 20.14 24.45 30.18
CA SER A 210 21.43 24.67 29.53
C SER A 210 21.25 25.27 28.14
N TYR A 211 20.25 24.81 27.39
CA TYR A 211 19.89 25.39 26.10
C TYR A 211 19.46 26.86 26.25
N LEU A 212 18.52 27.17 27.15
CA LEU A 212 18.02 28.55 27.32
C LEU A 212 19.10 29.49 27.87
N GLN A 213 19.94 29.02 28.80
CA GLN A 213 21.11 29.77 29.26
C GLN A 213 22.09 30.06 28.11
N SER A 214 22.27 29.11 27.19
CA SER A 214 23.14 29.30 26.03
C SER A 214 22.62 30.37 25.07
N ILE A 215 21.29 30.47 24.88
CA ILE A 215 20.66 31.57 24.15
C ILE A 215 21.04 32.90 24.78
N ASP A 216 20.81 33.05 26.09
CA ASP A 216 21.04 34.31 26.80
C ASP A 216 22.49 34.76 26.65
N ASN A 217 23.44 33.86 26.87
CA ASN A 217 24.86 34.18 26.78
C ASN A 217 25.31 34.50 25.35
N CYS A 218 24.80 33.79 24.35
CA CYS A 218 25.09 34.09 22.95
C CYS A 218 24.52 35.45 22.54
N ILE A 219 23.28 35.77 22.94
CA ILE A 219 22.63 37.05 22.63
C ILE A 219 23.34 38.21 23.33
N GLN A 220 23.61 38.10 24.64
CA GLN A 220 24.34 39.14 25.38
C GLN A 220 25.72 39.39 24.77
N SER A 221 26.43 38.32 24.40
CA SER A 221 27.72 38.44 23.71
C SER A 221 27.57 39.09 22.34
N TYR A 222 26.47 38.81 21.62
CA TYR A 222 26.23 39.39 20.31
C TYR A 222 25.96 40.88 20.44
N PHE A 223 25.11 41.30 21.39
CA PHE A 223 24.84 42.70 21.68
C PHE A 223 26.11 43.50 21.97
N ARG A 224 27.09 42.92 22.69
CA ARG A 224 28.40 43.58 22.91
C ARG A 224 29.17 43.86 21.62
N LYS A 225 28.94 43.08 20.56
CA LYS A 225 29.59 43.24 19.24
C LYS A 225 28.74 44.06 18.26
N ASN A 226 27.42 43.93 18.33
CA ASN A 226 26.47 44.60 17.45
C ASN A 226 25.10 44.72 18.14
N ASN A 227 24.60 45.95 18.25
CA ASN A 227 23.36 46.26 18.95
C ASN A 227 22.08 45.78 18.23
N ASN A 228 22.19 45.21 17.03
CA ASN A 228 21.03 44.77 16.25
C ASN A 228 20.97 43.24 16.08
N ILE A 229 20.18 42.59 16.92
CA ILE A 229 19.84 41.16 16.81
C ILE A 229 18.56 40.89 16.00
N ASN A 230 17.89 41.93 15.50
CA ASN A 230 16.62 41.78 14.78
C ASN A 230 16.84 41.02 13.47
N ALA A 231 16.00 40.03 13.21
CA ALA A 231 15.96 39.28 11.98
C ALA A 231 14.53 39.19 11.43
N ASP A 232 14.43 38.95 10.13
CA ASP A 232 13.17 38.66 9.47
C ASP A 232 12.67 37.27 9.90
N PHE A 233 13.57 36.30 10.02
CA PHE A 233 13.26 34.94 10.41
C PHE A 233 14.24 34.38 11.45
N HIS A 234 13.78 33.43 12.25
CA HIS A 234 14.54 32.75 13.29
C HIS A 234 14.53 31.24 13.06
N CYS A 235 15.70 30.64 12.91
CA CYS A 235 15.91 29.19 12.91
C CYS A 235 16.66 28.78 14.18
N PHE A 236 16.17 27.76 14.85
CA PHE A 236 16.77 27.21 16.07
C PHE A 236 17.05 25.72 15.88
N HIS A 237 18.07 25.20 16.58
CA HIS A 237 18.18 23.76 16.78
C HIS A 237 16.88 23.23 17.42
N SER A 238 16.22 22.27 16.76
CA SER A 238 14.88 21.80 17.14
C SER A 238 14.89 20.34 17.61
N PRO A 239 15.26 20.05 18.87
CA PRO A 239 15.15 18.68 19.41
C PRO A 239 13.69 18.24 19.52
N PHE A 240 12.78 19.20 19.71
CA PHE A 240 11.35 19.05 19.51
C PHE A 240 10.73 20.43 19.27
N HIS A 241 9.56 20.47 18.63
CA HIS A 241 8.94 21.73 18.21
C HIS A 241 8.69 22.71 19.37
N LYS A 242 8.25 22.23 20.53
CA LYS A 242 8.03 23.07 21.72
C LYS A 242 9.30 23.78 22.20
N MET A 243 10.49 23.23 21.95
CA MET A 243 11.75 23.87 22.30
C MET A 243 12.02 25.10 21.43
N VAL A 244 11.61 25.08 20.16
CA VAL A 244 11.69 26.24 19.26
C VAL A 244 10.84 27.39 19.79
N GLN A 245 9.62 27.10 20.25
CA GLN A 245 8.75 28.09 20.89
C GLN A 245 9.41 28.71 22.13
N LYS A 246 9.97 27.88 23.03
CA LYS A 246 10.70 28.37 24.21
C LYS A 246 11.88 29.26 23.83
N SER A 247 12.64 28.84 22.83
CA SER A 247 13.81 29.55 22.33
C SER A 247 13.45 30.92 21.77
N PHE A 248 12.42 30.97 20.91
CA PHE A 248 11.90 32.20 20.34
C PHE A 248 11.45 33.20 21.42
N LEU A 249 10.67 32.73 22.41
CA LEU A 249 10.24 33.58 23.52
C LEU A 249 11.41 34.07 24.37
N ARG A 250 12.46 33.25 24.53
CA ARG A 250 13.67 33.66 25.25
C ARG A 250 14.44 34.74 24.48
N VAL A 251 14.51 34.67 23.15
CA VAL A 251 15.07 35.75 22.32
C VAL A 251 14.28 37.03 22.51
N LYS A 252 12.94 36.96 22.45
CA LYS A 252 12.05 38.12 22.65
C LYS A 252 12.24 38.79 24.02
N LEU A 253 12.46 38.01 25.08
CA LEU A 253 12.80 38.56 26.40
C LEU A 253 14.13 39.30 26.40
N ASN A 254 15.16 38.74 25.77
CA ASN A 254 16.46 39.39 25.70
C ASN A 254 16.39 40.68 24.86
N GLU A 255 15.58 40.72 23.79
CA GLU A 255 15.29 41.95 23.04
C GLU A 255 14.70 43.04 23.95
N SER A 256 13.67 42.70 24.76
CA SER A 256 13.01 43.66 25.66
C SER A 256 13.88 44.10 26.85
N PHE A 257 14.67 43.19 27.42
CA PHE A 257 15.53 43.49 28.57
C PHE A 257 16.65 44.46 28.18
N VAL A 258 17.25 44.28 27.00
CA VAL A 258 18.26 45.21 26.45
C VAL A 258 17.65 46.56 26.07
N GLN A 259 16.32 46.63 25.86
CA GLN A 259 15.57 47.86 25.60
C GLN A 259 15.04 48.57 26.88
N LYS A 260 15.57 48.26 28.07
CA LYS A 260 15.20 48.88 29.39
C LYS A 260 13.76 48.62 29.87
N VAL A 261 13.29 47.38 29.81
CA VAL A 261 12.13 46.95 30.62
C VAL A 261 12.65 46.12 31.79
N GLU A 262 12.71 46.73 32.98
CA GLU A 262 13.15 46.11 34.24
C GLU A 262 12.19 45.00 34.67
N THR A 263 12.48 43.75 34.34
CA THR A 263 11.96 42.60 35.08
C THR A 263 12.96 41.44 35.00
N GLU A 264 13.56 41.07 36.13
CA GLU A 264 14.37 39.84 36.23
C GLU A 264 13.45 38.62 36.06
N PHE A 265 13.56 37.93 34.91
CA PHE A 265 12.89 36.65 34.70
C PHE A 265 13.81 35.50 35.09
N THR A 266 13.62 34.97 36.29
CA THR A 266 14.20 33.67 36.71
C THR A 266 13.65 32.54 35.84
N PHE A 267 14.38 31.42 35.73
CA PHE A 267 13.97 30.25 34.93
C PHE A 267 12.59 29.70 35.35
N GLN A 268 12.29 29.75 36.64
CA GLN A 268 11.02 29.29 37.21
C GLN A 268 9.85 30.19 36.76
N ASN A 269 10.03 31.51 36.82
CA ASN A 269 9.06 32.50 36.34
C ASN A 269 8.81 32.42 34.82
N PHE A 270 9.81 31.99 34.04
CA PHE A 270 9.68 31.83 32.58
C PHE A 270 8.71 30.70 32.21
N ASN A 271 8.79 29.56 32.89
CA ASN A 271 7.90 28.42 32.60
C ASN A 271 6.43 28.74 32.88
N GLU A 272 6.15 29.46 33.96
CA GLU A 272 4.77 29.85 34.34
C GLU A 272 4.16 30.87 33.37
N LYS A 273 4.97 31.80 32.86
CA LYS A 273 4.50 32.90 31.99
C LYS A 273 4.56 32.58 30.49
N GLN A 274 5.08 31.41 30.10
CA GLN A 274 5.30 31.04 28.69
C GLN A 274 4.02 31.17 27.83
N SER A 275 2.88 30.70 28.34
CA SER A 275 1.60 30.74 27.60
C SER A 275 1.09 32.17 27.38
N GLN A 276 1.26 33.06 28.36
CA GLN A 276 0.89 34.47 28.24
C GLN A 276 1.80 35.19 27.25
N MET A 277 3.10 34.92 27.33
CA MET A 277 4.10 35.45 26.42
C MET A 277 3.87 35.02 24.97
N LEU A 278 3.51 33.76 24.73
CA LEU A 278 3.23 33.28 23.38
C LEU A 278 2.00 33.96 22.78
N LYS A 279 0.97 34.25 23.59
CA LYS A 279 -0.18 35.05 23.15
C LYS A 279 0.24 36.48 22.79
N PHE A 280 1.10 37.09 23.60
CA PHE A 280 1.60 38.45 23.35
C PHE A 280 2.43 38.53 22.06
N TYR A 281 3.36 37.58 21.86
CA TYR A 281 4.22 37.51 20.68
C TYR A 281 3.66 36.61 19.56
N GLN A 282 2.35 36.39 19.50
CA GLN A 282 1.75 35.43 18.59
C GLN A 282 2.04 35.77 17.12
N ASN A 283 1.89 37.04 16.74
CA ASN A 283 2.15 37.48 15.36
C ASN A 283 3.63 37.34 14.99
N ASP A 284 4.55 37.71 15.89
CA ASP A 284 5.98 37.53 15.64
C ASP A 284 6.34 36.04 15.55
N TRP A 285 5.73 35.17 16.37
CA TRP A 285 5.94 33.73 16.29
C TRP A 285 5.50 33.18 14.93
N LEU A 286 4.27 33.51 14.50
CA LEU A 286 3.68 33.06 13.23
C LEU A 286 4.51 33.51 12.03
N ASN A 287 5.06 34.73 12.07
CA ASN A 287 5.75 35.32 10.93
C ASN A 287 7.26 35.05 10.92
N LYS A 288 7.92 34.99 12.09
CA LYS A 288 9.39 34.91 12.17
C LYS A 288 9.93 33.50 12.42
N ALA A 289 9.24 32.67 13.21
CA ALA A 289 9.81 31.39 13.68
C ALA A 289 9.01 30.16 13.24
N LEU A 290 7.68 30.23 13.17
CA LEU A 290 6.87 29.10 12.71
C LEU A 290 7.22 28.62 11.28
N PRO A 291 7.57 29.49 10.31
CA PRO A 291 7.96 29.05 8.97
C PRO A 291 9.15 28.07 8.95
N SER A 292 10.07 28.16 9.92
CA SER A 292 11.21 27.25 10.02
C SER A 292 10.87 25.92 10.72
N CYS A 293 9.61 25.64 11.04
CA CYS A 293 9.25 24.51 11.90
C CYS A 293 8.69 23.28 11.17
N LEU A 294 8.45 23.34 9.86
CA LEU A 294 7.81 22.24 9.10
C LEU A 294 8.49 20.88 9.36
N LEU A 295 9.80 20.79 9.09
CA LEU A 295 10.52 19.52 9.22
C LEU A 295 10.73 19.10 10.68
N SER A 296 10.85 20.06 11.61
CA SER A 296 10.98 19.73 13.03
C SER A 296 9.77 18.96 13.57
N ARG A 297 8.58 19.17 12.98
CA ARG A 297 7.32 18.53 13.35
C ARG A 297 7.10 17.21 12.59
N GLU A 298 7.65 17.10 11.40
CA GLU A 298 7.45 15.96 10.49
C GLU A 298 8.52 14.87 10.63
N LEU A 299 9.74 15.23 11.04
CA LEU A 299 10.88 14.31 11.11
C LEU A 299 11.29 13.97 12.55
N GLY A 300 10.98 14.83 13.52
CA GLY A 300 11.57 14.75 14.86
C GLY A 300 12.99 15.32 14.90
N ASN A 301 13.81 14.87 15.85
CA ASN A 301 15.17 15.37 16.04
C ASN A 301 16.16 14.68 15.09
N ILE A 302 16.71 15.43 14.13
CA ILE A 302 17.81 14.95 13.27
C ILE A 302 19.17 15.49 13.72
N SER A 303 19.30 15.79 15.02
CA SER A 303 20.47 16.28 15.75
C SER A 303 21.24 17.39 15.03
N THR A 304 22.44 17.11 14.49
CA THR A 304 23.27 18.14 13.83
C THR A 304 22.61 18.76 12.60
N GLY A 305 21.70 18.02 11.96
CA GLY A 305 20.92 18.51 10.82
C GLY A 305 19.76 19.42 11.22
N ALA A 306 19.33 19.43 12.49
CA ALA A 306 18.03 19.99 12.87
C ALA A 306 17.92 21.50 12.64
N LEU A 307 18.98 22.26 12.93
CA LEU A 307 19.01 23.71 12.65
C LEU A 307 18.87 23.97 11.13
N TYR A 308 19.53 23.16 10.31
CA TYR A 308 19.55 23.34 8.85
C TYR A 308 18.29 22.80 8.18
N ALA A 309 17.63 21.80 8.76
CA ALA A 309 16.26 21.46 8.39
C ALA A 309 15.28 22.60 8.69
N GLY A 310 15.58 23.45 9.69
CA GLY A 310 14.87 24.71 9.90
C GLY A 310 15.01 25.68 8.72
N LEU A 311 16.23 25.84 8.20
CA LEU A 311 16.49 26.65 7.00
C LEU A 311 15.80 26.07 5.76
N VAL A 312 15.83 24.75 5.57
CA VAL A 312 15.10 24.05 4.50
C VAL A 312 13.58 24.25 4.62
N SER A 313 13.05 24.19 5.84
CA SER A 313 11.62 24.47 6.10
C SER A 313 11.25 25.91 5.73
N LEU A 314 12.14 26.86 6.01
CA LEU A 314 11.94 28.26 5.65
C LEU A 314 11.93 28.47 4.12
N ILE A 315 12.84 27.81 3.39
CA ILE A 315 12.85 27.83 1.91
C ILE A 315 11.54 27.27 1.34
N GLU A 316 10.99 26.21 1.95
CA GLU A 316 9.75 25.60 1.48
C GLU A 316 8.51 26.46 1.78
N THR A 317 8.45 27.04 2.98
CA THR A 317 7.23 27.72 3.47
C THR A 317 7.11 29.16 3.00
N GLN A 318 8.19 29.79 2.56
CA GLN A 318 8.18 31.14 2.00
C GLN A 318 8.20 31.11 0.48
N ASP A 319 7.70 32.18 -0.16
CA ASP A 319 7.76 32.33 -1.62
C ASP A 319 9.20 32.59 -2.07
N ASP A 320 9.86 33.54 -1.41
CA ASP A 320 11.28 33.86 -1.58
C ASP A 320 11.85 34.46 -0.29
N LEU A 321 13.16 34.32 -0.11
CA LEU A 321 13.91 34.87 1.01
C LEU A 321 14.90 35.97 0.60
N ILE A 322 14.94 36.38 -0.67
CA ILE A 322 15.88 37.41 -1.14
C ILE A 322 15.85 38.67 -0.24
N ASN A 323 17.03 39.18 0.12
CA ASN A 323 17.30 40.29 1.04
C ASN A 323 16.93 40.06 2.51
N LYS A 324 16.39 38.90 2.88
CA LYS A 324 16.02 38.58 4.25
C LYS A 324 17.23 38.22 5.09
N ARG A 325 17.19 38.64 6.36
CA ARG A 325 18.15 38.30 7.41
C ARG A 325 17.58 37.21 8.28
N ILE A 326 18.33 36.12 8.45
CA ILE A 326 17.89 34.93 9.17
C ILE A 326 18.81 34.72 10.37
N MET A 327 18.25 34.71 11.57
CA MET A 327 18.97 34.35 12.78
C MET A 327 19.07 32.84 12.88
N MET A 328 20.27 32.33 13.18
CA MET A 328 20.56 30.91 13.32
C MET A 328 21.11 30.67 14.73
N PHE A 329 20.44 29.82 15.50
CA PHE A 329 20.92 29.40 16.82
C PHE A 329 21.17 27.89 16.85
N SER A 330 22.44 27.52 16.97
CA SER A 330 22.88 26.14 17.11
C SER A 330 23.19 25.81 18.56
N TYR A 331 22.81 24.62 19.00
CA TYR A 331 23.08 24.09 20.33
C TYR A 331 23.38 22.61 20.24
N GLY A 332 24.39 22.16 20.97
CA GLY A 332 24.66 20.76 21.26
C GLY A 332 24.95 20.57 22.74
N SER A 333 24.36 19.55 23.34
CA SER A 333 24.60 19.14 24.71
C SER A 333 26.06 18.74 24.98
N GLY A 334 26.45 18.74 26.25
CA GLY A 334 27.82 19.10 26.63
C GLY A 334 28.09 20.61 26.42
N CYS A 335 27.05 21.35 25.98
CA CYS A 335 26.87 22.80 25.93
C CYS A 335 27.79 23.59 24.98
N ALA A 336 27.97 23.15 23.75
CA ALA A 336 28.47 24.01 22.69
C ALA A 336 27.30 24.71 21.98
N ALA A 337 27.32 26.04 21.91
CA ALA A 337 26.25 26.82 21.27
C ALA A 337 26.80 27.98 20.48
N SER A 338 26.10 28.39 19.42
CA SER A 338 26.43 29.61 18.68
C SER A 338 25.22 30.30 18.08
N LEU A 339 25.28 31.62 18.10
CA LEU A 339 24.36 32.52 17.43
C LEU A 339 25.08 33.20 16.26
N PHE A 340 24.48 33.13 15.08
CA PHE A 340 24.99 33.75 13.87
C PHE A 340 23.84 34.13 12.94
N PHE A 341 24.12 34.92 11.92
CA PHE A 341 23.11 35.40 10.98
C PHE A 341 23.49 35.05 9.54
N LEU A 342 22.49 34.68 8.76
CA LEU A 342 22.60 34.51 7.32
C LEU A 342 21.87 35.65 6.62
N ARG A 343 22.50 36.22 5.60
CA ARG A 343 21.87 37.15 4.65
C ARG A 343 21.58 36.41 3.35
N CYS A 344 20.32 36.42 2.94
CA CYS A 344 19.94 35.87 1.65
C CYS A 344 20.17 36.92 0.54
N ASN A 345 21.07 36.63 -0.40
CA ASN A 345 21.48 37.54 -1.47
C ASN A 345 20.88 37.19 -2.84
N LYS A 346 20.31 35.99 -2.98
CA LYS A 346 19.75 35.48 -4.25
C LYS A 346 18.34 34.93 -4.01
N SER A 347 17.56 34.80 -5.07
CA SER A 347 16.25 34.15 -5.00
C SER A 347 16.38 32.68 -4.59
N THR A 348 15.51 32.22 -3.68
CA THR A 348 15.50 30.82 -3.21
C THR A 348 14.60 29.89 -4.03
N GLY A 349 13.96 30.41 -5.09
CA GLY A 349 13.03 29.63 -5.92
C GLY A 349 13.66 28.36 -6.52
N VAL A 350 14.91 28.44 -6.98
CA VAL A 350 15.64 27.27 -7.52
C VAL A 350 15.89 26.22 -6.43
N LEU A 351 16.26 26.63 -5.22
CA LEU A 351 16.47 25.72 -4.10
C LEU A 351 15.17 24.97 -3.77
N LYS A 352 14.05 25.70 -3.67
CA LYS A 352 12.72 25.13 -3.43
C LYS A 352 12.33 24.09 -4.49
N GLN A 353 12.52 24.42 -5.77
CA GLN A 353 12.23 23.52 -6.90
C GLN A 353 13.07 22.23 -6.88
N LYS A 354 14.34 22.31 -6.46
CA LYS A 354 15.26 21.15 -6.40
C LYS A 354 15.01 20.25 -5.18
N LEU A 355 14.62 20.86 -4.05
CA LEU A 355 14.31 20.13 -2.81
C LEU A 355 13.08 19.24 -2.95
N LYS A 356 12.00 19.74 -3.60
CA LYS A 356 10.70 19.06 -3.76
C LYS A 356 10.16 18.51 -2.43
N LEU A 357 10.19 19.33 -1.39
CA LEU A 357 10.05 18.85 -0.01
C LEU A 357 8.67 18.26 0.27
N GLN A 358 7.61 18.93 -0.18
CA GLN A 358 6.23 18.47 0.01
C GLN A 358 5.97 17.12 -0.65
N ASP A 359 6.44 16.92 -1.87
CA ASP A 359 6.29 15.64 -2.59
C ASP A 359 7.02 14.51 -1.86
N ARG A 360 8.23 14.78 -1.36
CA ARG A 360 9.02 13.80 -0.62
C ARG A 360 8.42 13.44 0.74
N LEU A 361 7.83 14.42 1.44
CA LEU A 361 7.08 14.18 2.68
C LEU A 361 5.84 13.32 2.43
N LYS A 362 5.10 13.55 1.32
CA LYS A 362 3.94 12.74 0.92
C LYS A 362 4.30 11.31 0.52
N GLN A 363 5.50 11.10 -0.03
CA GLN A 363 6.00 9.78 -0.42
C GLN A 363 6.48 8.92 0.76
N ARG A 364 6.51 9.47 1.98
CA ARG A 364 6.91 8.72 3.18
C ARG A 364 5.89 7.62 3.53
N ILE A 365 6.39 6.56 4.13
CA ILE A 365 5.65 5.38 4.56
C ILE A 365 5.42 5.49 6.07
N ARG A 366 4.14 5.53 6.46
CA ARG A 366 3.72 5.42 7.85
C ARG A 366 3.93 3.98 8.30
N ILE A 367 4.60 3.79 9.43
CA ILE A 367 4.81 2.48 10.06
C ILE A 367 3.98 2.41 11.34
N PRO A 368 3.16 1.35 11.53
CA PRO A 368 2.42 1.15 12.77
C PRO A 368 3.34 1.10 13.99
N CYS A 369 2.89 1.63 15.13
CA CYS A 369 3.72 1.75 16.34
C CYS A 369 4.30 0.41 16.83
N ILE A 370 3.55 -0.68 16.68
CA ILE A 370 4.01 -2.03 17.04
C ILE A 370 5.17 -2.51 16.16
N GLU A 371 5.13 -2.24 14.85
CA GLU A 371 6.22 -2.58 13.93
C GLU A 371 7.42 -1.68 14.20
N TYR A 372 7.20 -0.38 14.42
CA TYR A 372 8.25 0.56 14.84
C TYR A 372 8.98 0.06 16.10
N ASP A 373 8.24 -0.35 17.13
CA ASP A 373 8.86 -0.86 18.36
C ASP A 373 9.70 -2.12 18.10
N HIS A 374 9.21 -3.04 17.26
CA HIS A 374 9.95 -4.22 16.87
C HIS A 374 11.24 -3.87 16.10
N ILE A 375 11.17 -2.95 15.14
CA ILE A 375 12.34 -2.50 14.36
C ILE A 375 13.38 -1.87 15.29
N MET A 376 12.96 -1.03 16.24
CA MET A 376 13.88 -0.41 17.21
C MET A 376 14.53 -1.44 18.13
N GLN A 377 13.80 -2.47 18.59
CA GLN A 377 14.36 -3.57 19.36
C GLN A 377 15.40 -4.37 18.55
N GLN A 378 15.11 -4.66 17.28
CA GLN A 378 16.07 -5.33 16.39
C GLN A 378 17.31 -4.48 16.16
N ARG A 379 17.15 -3.16 16.00
CA ARG A 379 18.28 -2.23 15.89
C ARG A 379 19.17 -2.27 17.12
N GLU A 380 18.59 -2.21 18.31
CA GLU A 380 19.33 -2.30 19.57
C GLU A 380 20.10 -3.62 19.67
N ILE A 381 19.46 -4.75 19.35
CA ILE A 381 20.10 -6.07 19.35
C ILE A 381 21.25 -6.13 18.34
N ASN A 382 21.12 -5.47 17.20
CA ASN A 382 22.06 -5.53 16.09
C ASN A 382 23.13 -4.44 16.13
N TYR A 383 23.03 -3.48 17.04
CA TYR A 383 24.02 -2.43 17.19
C TYR A 383 25.39 -3.03 17.54
N ASN A 384 26.43 -2.59 16.82
CA ASN A 384 27.80 -3.12 16.92
C ASN A 384 27.96 -4.64 16.69
N LYS A 385 27.04 -5.28 15.94
CA LYS A 385 27.21 -6.67 15.46
C LYS A 385 27.74 -6.72 14.02
N ASN A 386 28.42 -7.82 13.69
CA ASN A 386 28.97 -8.14 12.37
C ASN A 386 28.17 -9.29 11.72
N SER A 387 28.62 -9.75 10.54
CA SER A 387 28.05 -10.90 9.81
C SER A 387 26.57 -10.75 9.44
N GLN A 388 26.14 -9.51 9.16
CA GLN A 388 24.78 -9.19 8.74
C GLN A 388 24.72 -8.93 7.24
N GLN A 389 23.68 -9.44 6.59
CA GLN A 389 23.34 -9.11 5.21
C GLN A 389 21.95 -8.51 5.16
N TYR A 390 21.80 -7.49 4.33
CA TYR A 390 20.57 -6.74 4.18
C TYR A 390 20.21 -6.59 2.71
N GLN A 391 18.93 -6.75 2.41
CA GLN A 391 18.37 -6.52 1.09
C GLN A 391 17.03 -5.77 1.23
N PRO A 392 17.01 -4.44 1.02
CA PRO A 392 15.78 -3.65 1.10
C PRO A 392 14.82 -4.03 -0.04
N LYS A 393 13.52 -3.93 0.21
CA LYS A 393 12.49 -4.06 -0.83
C LYS A 393 12.44 -2.78 -1.67
N GLN A 394 11.90 -2.87 -2.89
CA GLN A 394 11.81 -1.72 -3.80
C GLN A 394 11.08 -0.51 -3.18
N VAL A 395 10.04 -0.77 -2.40
CA VAL A 395 9.22 0.26 -1.75
C VAL A 395 9.90 0.92 -0.55
N ASP A 396 10.91 0.29 0.04
CA ASP A 396 11.45 0.68 1.36
C ASP A 396 12.24 1.99 1.30
N LEU A 397 12.89 2.28 0.18
CA LEU A 397 13.78 3.43 0.00
C LEU A 397 13.37 4.27 -1.21
N TYR A 398 13.81 5.53 -1.25
CA TYR A 398 13.70 6.33 -2.48
C TYR A 398 14.68 5.77 -3.53
N PRO A 399 14.33 5.80 -4.83
CA PRO A 399 15.30 5.50 -5.87
C PRO A 399 16.57 6.36 -5.76
N GLY A 400 17.74 5.76 -5.98
CA GLY A 400 19.04 6.40 -5.83
C GLY A 400 19.59 6.42 -4.39
N THR A 401 18.83 5.93 -3.41
CA THR A 401 19.25 5.93 -1.99
C THR A 401 20.33 4.89 -1.73
N PHE A 402 21.40 5.25 -1.03
CA PHE A 402 22.37 4.25 -0.55
C PHE A 402 21.76 3.41 0.57
N TYR A 403 22.10 2.12 0.62
CA TYR A 403 21.77 1.23 1.73
C TYR A 403 22.98 0.40 2.14
N LEU A 404 23.00 0.00 3.41
CA LEU A 404 23.97 -0.92 3.97
C LEU A 404 23.64 -2.33 3.47
N LYS A 405 24.52 -2.92 2.67
CA LYS A 405 24.35 -4.30 2.17
C LYS A 405 24.85 -5.32 3.18
N SER A 406 26.04 -5.09 3.74
CA SER A 406 26.66 -6.05 4.64
C SER A 406 27.63 -5.41 5.63
N ILE A 407 27.84 -6.11 6.75
CA ILE A 407 28.93 -5.86 7.69
C ILE A 407 29.69 -7.17 7.83
N ASP A 408 30.97 -7.20 7.46
CA ASP A 408 31.78 -8.40 7.60
C ASP A 408 32.36 -8.58 9.01
N ASP A 409 33.05 -9.70 9.24
CA ASP A 409 33.61 -10.06 10.56
C ASP A 409 34.65 -9.07 11.09
N LYS A 410 35.21 -8.22 10.21
CA LYS A 410 36.14 -7.14 10.57
C LYS A 410 35.42 -5.79 10.68
N TYR A 411 34.09 -5.78 10.79
CA TYR A 411 33.24 -4.59 10.88
C TYR A 411 33.32 -3.67 9.67
N ARG A 412 33.84 -4.14 8.54
CA ARG A 412 33.88 -3.36 7.31
C ARG A 412 32.49 -3.35 6.70
N ARG A 413 32.02 -2.15 6.32
CA ARG A 413 30.64 -1.91 5.87
C ARG A 413 30.61 -1.74 4.36
N GLU A 414 29.81 -2.57 3.70
CA GLU A 414 29.56 -2.50 2.25
C GLU A 414 28.24 -1.76 1.99
N TYR A 415 28.27 -0.83 1.03
CA TYR A 415 27.13 0.01 0.71
C TYR A 415 26.80 -0.09 -0.78
N LEU A 416 25.52 -0.18 -1.12
CA LEU A 416 25.03 -0.20 -2.50
C LEU A 416 23.99 0.90 -2.72
N VAL A 417 23.77 1.26 -3.98
CA VAL A 417 22.70 2.18 -4.38
C VAL A 417 21.43 1.39 -4.65
N HIS A 418 20.33 1.82 -4.04
CA HIS A 418 18.97 1.36 -4.33
C HIS A 418 18.54 1.90 -5.68
N LYS A 419 18.82 1.16 -6.74
CA LYS A 419 18.40 1.57 -8.09
C LYS A 419 16.88 1.46 -8.20
N GLN A 420 16.25 2.47 -8.80
CA GLN A 420 14.96 2.22 -9.44
C GLN A 420 15.20 1.09 -10.44
N PHE A 421 14.32 0.10 -10.51
CA PHE A 421 14.14 -0.56 -11.79
C PHE A 421 13.60 0.52 -12.75
N GLU A 422 14.51 1.27 -13.36
CA GLU A 422 14.21 1.94 -14.60
C GLU A 422 13.92 0.82 -15.60
N LEU A 423 12.68 0.74 -16.05
CA LEU A 423 12.40 0.27 -17.39
C LEU A 423 12.95 1.33 -18.37
N ASN A 424 14.27 1.54 -18.37
CA ASN A 424 14.94 2.30 -19.41
C ASN A 424 15.70 1.31 -20.28
N GLN A 425 15.22 1.28 -21.52
CA GLN A 425 15.97 1.12 -22.74
C GLN A 425 17.48 1.33 -22.57
N THR A 426 18.28 0.45 -23.19
CA THR A 426 19.76 0.41 -23.31
C THR A 426 20.50 -0.22 -22.12
N SER A 427 20.89 -1.50 -22.22
CA SER A 427 22.15 -2.04 -22.79
C SER A 427 23.33 -1.92 -21.81
N ASP A 428 23.81 -3.09 -21.35
CA ASP A 428 25.22 -3.47 -21.07
C ASP A 428 25.28 -4.43 -19.86
N MET A 429 25.15 -5.74 -20.07
CA MET A 429 26.20 -6.70 -20.46
C MET A 429 27.41 -6.74 -19.52
N ILE A 430 27.42 -7.75 -18.65
CA ILE A 430 28.66 -8.35 -18.12
C ILE A 430 29.22 -9.21 -19.25
N VAL A 431 30.43 -8.87 -19.72
CA VAL A 431 31.18 -9.69 -20.67
C VAL A 431 31.76 -10.90 -19.95
N VAL A 432 31.14 -12.06 -20.16
CA VAL A 432 31.80 -13.38 -20.10
C VAL A 432 31.40 -14.14 -21.36
N ASP A 433 32.34 -14.20 -22.29
CA ASP A 433 32.50 -15.16 -23.41
C ASP A 433 31.24 -15.77 -24.08
N ASN A 434 30.59 -14.94 -24.89
CA ASN A 434 30.18 -15.11 -26.30
C ASN A 434 30.12 -16.48 -27.03
N SER A 435 29.72 -17.60 -26.41
CA SER A 435 29.19 -18.71 -27.22
C SER A 435 28.16 -19.61 -26.50
N LYS A 436 26.87 -19.32 -26.76
CA LYS A 436 25.66 -20.16 -26.53
C LYS A 436 25.18 -20.21 -25.05
N PRO A 437 23.94 -19.80 -24.69
CA PRO A 437 22.69 -19.96 -25.41
C PRO A 437 21.75 -18.73 -25.30
N ILE A 438 22.05 -17.64 -26.00
CA ILE A 438 21.09 -16.53 -26.22
C ILE A 438 20.26 -16.76 -27.50
N ASN A 439 20.65 -17.72 -28.36
CA ASN A 439 19.93 -17.99 -29.60
C ASN A 439 18.59 -18.72 -29.45
N LYS A 440 18.21 -19.31 -28.30
CA LYS A 440 16.93 -20.04 -28.24
C LYS A 440 15.70 -19.15 -28.06
N ILE A 441 15.81 -18.01 -27.37
CA ILE A 441 14.65 -17.12 -27.14
C ILE A 441 14.50 -16.11 -28.29
N GLN A 442 15.61 -15.63 -28.87
CA GLN A 442 15.56 -14.81 -30.08
C GLN A 442 15.21 -15.65 -31.32
N GLN A 443 15.68 -16.90 -31.47
CA GLN A 443 15.18 -17.77 -32.56
C GLN A 443 13.72 -18.17 -32.36
N ILE A 444 13.19 -18.30 -31.13
CA ILE A 444 11.75 -18.54 -30.93
C ILE A 444 10.95 -17.26 -31.25
N ARG A 445 11.48 -16.07 -30.93
CA ARG A 445 10.83 -14.80 -31.29
C ARG A 445 10.91 -14.52 -32.79
N ASP A 446 12.05 -14.74 -33.43
CA ASP A 446 12.29 -14.53 -34.87
C ASP A 446 11.74 -15.67 -35.73
N GLN A 447 11.55 -16.89 -35.20
CA GLN A 447 10.77 -17.96 -35.84
C GLN A 447 9.26 -17.78 -35.61
N MET A 448 8.81 -17.01 -34.62
CA MET A 448 7.39 -16.64 -34.46
C MET A 448 7.04 -15.36 -35.24
N THR A 449 7.96 -14.40 -35.37
CA THR A 449 7.74 -13.16 -36.14
C THR A 449 8.05 -13.29 -37.62
N ASN A 450 8.91 -14.22 -38.05
CA ASN A 450 9.03 -14.56 -39.48
C ASN A 450 7.99 -15.58 -39.97
N ASN A 451 7.10 -16.09 -39.10
CA ASN A 451 6.04 -17.01 -39.53
C ASN A 451 4.61 -16.56 -39.24
N ASN A 452 4.33 -15.39 -38.65
CA ASN A 452 2.99 -14.81 -38.69
C ASN A 452 3.06 -13.29 -38.72
N GLY A 453 2.54 -12.72 -39.82
CA GLY A 453 2.65 -11.31 -40.17
C GLY A 453 1.89 -10.36 -39.25
N ASN A 454 2.12 -9.06 -39.50
CA ASN A 454 1.56 -7.86 -38.84
C ASN A 454 0.01 -7.71 -38.88
N ASN A 455 -0.76 -8.80 -38.75
CA ASN A 455 -2.23 -8.82 -38.74
C ASN A 455 -2.85 -9.25 -37.39
N ASP A 456 -2.09 -9.61 -36.35
CA ASP A 456 -2.67 -10.37 -35.21
C ASP A 456 -3.43 -9.56 -34.13
N GLN A 457 -3.07 -8.31 -33.82
CA GLN A 457 -3.81 -7.55 -32.79
C GLN A 457 -5.22 -7.13 -33.22
N SER A 458 -5.43 -6.83 -34.51
CA SER A 458 -6.76 -6.53 -35.07
C SER A 458 -7.62 -7.79 -35.17
N THR A 459 -7.00 -8.93 -35.47
CA THR A 459 -7.66 -10.25 -35.61
C THR A 459 -8.10 -10.81 -34.25
N GLN A 460 -7.27 -10.68 -33.20
CA GLN A 460 -7.64 -11.05 -31.82
C GLN A 460 -8.77 -10.19 -31.24
N GLN A 461 -8.80 -8.89 -31.53
CA GLN A 461 -9.91 -8.02 -31.12
C GLN A 461 -11.22 -8.33 -31.90
N GLN A 462 -11.14 -8.72 -33.16
CA GLN A 462 -12.29 -9.16 -33.95
C GLN A 462 -12.84 -10.52 -33.47
N SER A 463 -11.98 -11.50 -33.19
CA SER A 463 -12.40 -12.81 -32.67
C SER A 463 -13.02 -12.70 -31.27
N GLN A 464 -12.49 -11.83 -30.39
CA GLN A 464 -13.07 -11.55 -29.08
C GLN A 464 -14.46 -10.90 -29.19
N LYS A 465 -14.64 -9.93 -30.09
CA LYS A 465 -15.95 -9.31 -30.33
C LYS A 465 -16.98 -10.31 -30.84
N GLN A 466 -16.59 -11.21 -31.74
CA GLN A 466 -17.44 -12.32 -32.18
C GLN A 466 -17.76 -13.27 -31.02
N TYR A 467 -16.78 -13.63 -30.19
CA TYR A 467 -16.99 -14.48 -29.02
C TYR A 467 -17.96 -13.85 -28.01
N ASN A 468 -17.80 -12.57 -27.69
CA ASN A 468 -18.71 -11.84 -26.80
C ASN A 468 -20.14 -11.72 -27.38
N GLN A 469 -20.28 -11.65 -28.71
CA GLN A 469 -21.58 -11.64 -29.38
C GLN A 469 -22.34 -12.95 -29.18
N ILE A 470 -21.67 -14.11 -29.16
CA ILE A 470 -22.31 -15.42 -28.92
C ILE A 470 -23.11 -15.39 -27.62
N TRP A 471 -22.53 -14.84 -26.56
CA TRP A 471 -23.11 -14.85 -25.22
C TRP A 471 -23.99 -13.62 -24.90
N THR A 472 -24.28 -12.78 -25.89
CA THR A 472 -25.07 -11.57 -25.69
C THR A 472 -26.50 -11.91 -25.25
N GLY A 473 -26.96 -11.27 -24.18
CA GLY A 473 -28.30 -11.50 -23.62
C GLY A 473 -28.48 -12.84 -22.90
N PHE A 474 -27.40 -13.60 -22.62
CA PHE A 474 -27.47 -14.91 -21.97
C PHE A 474 -28.24 -14.89 -20.64
N TYR A 475 -28.06 -13.84 -19.83
CA TYR A 475 -28.77 -13.67 -18.56
C TYR A 475 -30.30 -13.45 -18.69
N LYS A 476 -30.80 -13.09 -19.88
CA LYS A 476 -32.24 -12.91 -20.16
C LYS A 476 -32.93 -14.21 -20.63
N LYS A 477 -32.15 -15.23 -20.99
CA LYS A 477 -32.65 -16.52 -21.48
C LYS A 477 -33.17 -17.39 -20.34
N THR A 478 -34.10 -18.30 -20.64
CA THR A 478 -34.53 -19.36 -19.73
C THR A 478 -33.40 -20.39 -19.51
N ILE A 479 -33.51 -21.24 -18.48
CA ILE A 479 -32.49 -22.29 -18.21
C ILE A 479 -32.33 -23.21 -19.42
N GLN A 480 -33.42 -23.68 -20.01
CA GLN A 480 -33.36 -24.56 -21.19
C GLN A 480 -32.63 -23.89 -22.36
N GLN A 481 -32.98 -22.64 -22.67
CA GLN A 481 -32.32 -21.87 -23.73
C GLN A 481 -30.82 -21.64 -23.48
N ARG A 482 -30.39 -21.58 -22.21
CA ARG A 482 -28.97 -21.47 -21.85
C ARG A 482 -28.24 -22.79 -22.06
N LEU A 483 -28.86 -23.92 -21.69
CA LEU A 483 -28.31 -25.26 -21.90
C LEU A 483 -28.20 -25.57 -23.40
N ASP A 484 -29.26 -25.32 -24.19
CA ASP A 484 -29.23 -25.54 -25.65
C ASP A 484 -28.11 -24.73 -26.32
N GLN A 485 -27.91 -23.48 -25.87
CA GLN A 485 -26.84 -22.64 -26.38
C GLN A 485 -25.45 -23.15 -25.96
N LEU A 486 -25.30 -23.63 -24.73
CA LEU A 486 -24.06 -24.21 -24.23
C LEU A 486 -23.67 -25.47 -25.01
N GLU A 487 -24.62 -26.39 -25.20
CA GLU A 487 -24.45 -27.61 -25.99
C GLU A 487 -24.01 -27.27 -27.42
N LYS A 488 -24.74 -26.37 -28.09
CA LYS A 488 -24.44 -25.95 -29.47
C LYS A 488 -23.08 -25.27 -29.62
N THR A 489 -22.66 -24.48 -28.64
CA THR A 489 -21.45 -23.65 -28.74
C THR A 489 -20.20 -24.43 -28.33
N MET A 490 -20.29 -25.24 -27.28
CA MET A 490 -19.12 -25.90 -26.66
C MET A 490 -19.09 -27.41 -26.87
N ASN A 491 -20.10 -27.99 -27.54
CA ASN A 491 -20.21 -29.42 -27.84
C ASN A 491 -20.08 -30.31 -26.57
N VAL A 492 -20.79 -29.93 -25.51
CA VAL A 492 -20.80 -30.64 -24.21
C VAL A 492 -22.13 -31.32 -23.95
N ASN A 493 -22.09 -32.45 -23.25
CA ASN A 493 -23.30 -33.11 -22.76
C ASN A 493 -23.89 -32.28 -21.60
N VAL A 494 -25.09 -31.74 -21.83
CA VAL A 494 -25.77 -30.85 -20.87
C VAL A 494 -26.59 -31.59 -19.81
N GLU A 495 -26.84 -32.89 -19.94
CA GLU A 495 -27.65 -33.65 -18.97
C GLU A 495 -27.10 -33.57 -17.54
N PRO A 496 -25.79 -33.75 -17.28
CA PRO A 496 -25.23 -33.64 -15.93
C PRO A 496 -25.38 -32.25 -15.29
N PHE A 497 -25.64 -31.19 -16.07
CA PHE A 497 -25.82 -29.84 -15.54
C PHE A 497 -27.19 -29.64 -14.89
N LYS A 498 -28.17 -30.49 -15.17
CA LYS A 498 -29.54 -30.36 -14.64
C LYS A 498 -29.63 -30.70 -13.16
N ASP A 499 -28.87 -31.69 -12.70
CA ASP A 499 -28.94 -32.22 -11.32
C ASP A 499 -27.58 -32.29 -10.59
N GLY A 500 -26.52 -31.77 -11.22
CA GLY A 500 -25.16 -31.74 -10.68
C GLY A 500 -24.30 -32.97 -11.00
N GLY A 501 -24.82 -33.95 -11.74
CA GLY A 501 -24.09 -35.12 -12.26
C GLY A 501 -23.70 -36.19 -11.24
N LEU A 502 -23.63 -35.84 -9.94
CA LEU A 502 -23.26 -36.79 -8.89
C LEU A 502 -24.46 -37.67 -8.50
N SER A 503 -24.34 -38.99 -8.71
CA SER A 503 -25.33 -39.95 -8.22
C SER A 503 -25.20 -40.15 -6.70
N LEU A 504 -26.29 -40.53 -6.02
CA LEU A 504 -26.25 -40.83 -4.58
C LEU A 504 -25.31 -42.00 -4.26
N GLN A 505 -25.21 -42.97 -5.16
CA GLN A 505 -24.28 -44.10 -5.03
C GLN A 505 -22.82 -43.63 -5.05
N ASN A 506 -22.44 -42.76 -6.00
CA ASN A 506 -21.09 -42.22 -6.08
C ASN A 506 -20.80 -41.28 -4.91
N ALA A 507 -21.78 -40.47 -4.49
CA ALA A 507 -21.65 -39.64 -3.28
C ALA A 507 -21.32 -40.47 -2.03
N ASN A 508 -21.98 -41.63 -1.87
CA ASN A 508 -21.71 -42.55 -0.77
C ASN A 508 -20.33 -43.22 -0.83
N LEU A 509 -19.69 -43.26 -2.01
CA LEU A 509 -18.31 -43.74 -2.15
C LEU A 509 -17.27 -42.63 -1.89
N MET A 510 -17.69 -41.36 -1.90
CA MET A 510 -16.80 -40.22 -1.71
C MET A 510 -16.62 -39.83 -0.24
N VAL A 511 -17.62 -40.08 0.60
CA VAL A 511 -17.62 -39.68 2.02
C VAL A 511 -18.29 -40.73 2.90
N GLU A 512 -17.98 -40.72 4.18
CA GLU A 512 -18.62 -41.57 5.19
C GLU A 512 -20.01 -41.03 5.59
N ASN A 513 -20.91 -41.94 6.01
CA ASN A 513 -22.25 -41.60 6.51
C ASN A 513 -23.11 -40.77 5.53
N CYS A 514 -22.98 -41.02 4.22
CA CYS A 514 -23.72 -40.30 3.19
C CYS A 514 -25.22 -40.63 3.22
N ILE A 515 -26.05 -39.60 3.40
CA ILE A 515 -27.52 -39.71 3.41
C ILE A 515 -28.20 -38.92 2.28
N GLY A 516 -27.43 -38.20 1.45
CA GLY A 516 -27.97 -37.32 0.42
C GLY A 516 -26.89 -36.51 -0.29
N LYS A 517 -27.33 -35.64 -1.22
CA LYS A 517 -26.48 -34.65 -1.91
C LYS A 517 -27.09 -33.26 -1.80
N ILE A 518 -26.23 -32.23 -1.72
CA ILE A 518 -26.62 -30.80 -1.78
C ILE A 518 -26.07 -30.24 -3.09
N SER A 519 -26.88 -29.47 -3.80
CA SER A 519 -26.50 -28.83 -5.07
C SER A 519 -26.29 -27.33 -4.88
N TYR A 520 -25.22 -26.81 -5.48
CA TYR A 520 -24.93 -25.38 -5.57
C TYR A 520 -25.39 -24.82 -6.93
N PRO A 521 -25.85 -23.56 -7.00
CA PRO A 521 -26.12 -22.92 -8.29
C PRO A 521 -24.86 -22.88 -9.16
N LEU A 522 -24.97 -23.37 -10.39
CA LEU A 522 -23.89 -23.38 -11.38
C LEU A 522 -24.21 -22.40 -12.51
N GLY A 523 -23.26 -21.52 -12.84
CA GLY A 523 -23.37 -20.59 -13.95
C GLY A 523 -22.05 -20.44 -14.72
N LEU A 524 -22.05 -19.54 -15.69
CA LEU A 524 -20.88 -19.24 -16.52
C LEU A 524 -20.43 -17.78 -16.30
N GLY A 525 -19.17 -17.63 -15.90
CA GLY A 525 -18.41 -16.39 -15.99
C GLY A 525 -17.99 -16.15 -17.44
N LEU A 526 -18.55 -15.13 -18.07
CA LEU A 526 -18.39 -14.88 -19.51
C LEU A 526 -17.33 -13.81 -19.80
N ASN A 527 -16.82 -13.80 -21.03
CA ASN A 527 -15.93 -12.76 -21.59
C ASN A 527 -14.50 -12.74 -21.03
N PHE A 528 -14.01 -13.87 -20.48
CA PHE A 528 -12.62 -13.95 -20.02
C PHE A 528 -11.69 -14.12 -21.22
N MET A 529 -10.72 -13.22 -21.37
CA MET A 529 -9.62 -13.34 -22.33
C MET A 529 -8.34 -13.55 -21.54
N ILE A 530 -7.72 -14.73 -21.62
CA ILE A 530 -6.57 -15.12 -20.81
C ILE A 530 -5.46 -15.63 -21.73
N ASN A 531 -4.31 -14.97 -21.74
CA ASN A 531 -3.18 -15.25 -22.65
C ASN A 531 -3.62 -15.31 -24.13
N GLY A 532 -4.55 -14.44 -24.53
CA GLY A 532 -5.08 -14.36 -25.89
C GLY A 532 -6.20 -15.36 -26.24
N GLN A 533 -6.58 -16.26 -25.33
CA GLN A 533 -7.67 -17.22 -25.53
C GLN A 533 -8.94 -16.81 -24.77
N CYS A 534 -10.09 -16.97 -25.43
CA CYS A 534 -11.41 -16.70 -24.84
C CYS A 534 -11.91 -17.90 -24.02
N TYR A 535 -12.41 -17.64 -22.82
CA TYR A 535 -12.99 -18.64 -21.93
C TYR A 535 -14.39 -18.24 -21.46
N SER A 536 -15.26 -19.24 -21.38
CA SER A 536 -16.47 -19.22 -20.55
C SER A 536 -16.16 -20.07 -19.31
N VAL A 537 -16.08 -19.45 -18.14
CA VAL A 537 -15.59 -20.10 -16.93
C VAL A 537 -16.76 -20.62 -16.10
N PRO A 538 -16.88 -21.94 -15.84
CA PRO A 538 -17.90 -22.46 -14.92
C PRO A 538 -17.65 -21.97 -13.49
N MET A 539 -18.71 -21.50 -12.82
CA MET A 539 -18.67 -20.93 -11.47
C MET A 539 -19.85 -21.47 -10.65
N ALA A 540 -19.59 -22.13 -9.53
CA ALA A 540 -20.58 -22.69 -8.62
C ALA A 540 -20.57 -21.96 -7.27
N ILE A 541 -21.59 -21.14 -7.00
CA ILE A 541 -21.68 -20.32 -5.79
C ILE A 541 -23.15 -19.94 -5.51
N GLU A 542 -23.53 -19.89 -4.25
CA GLU A 542 -24.87 -19.51 -3.79
C GLU A 542 -25.06 -17.99 -3.69
N GLU A 543 -23.96 -17.24 -3.60
CA GLU A 543 -23.99 -15.79 -3.42
C GLU A 543 -24.44 -15.08 -4.71
N PRO A 544 -25.52 -14.27 -4.63
CA PRO A 544 -26.00 -13.50 -5.77
C PRO A 544 -24.94 -12.54 -6.33
N SER A 545 -25.09 -12.21 -7.61
CA SER A 545 -24.28 -11.21 -8.32
C SER A 545 -22.82 -11.55 -8.57
N VAL A 546 -22.22 -12.54 -7.89
CA VAL A 546 -20.77 -12.88 -8.06
C VAL A 546 -20.44 -13.23 -9.52
N ILE A 547 -21.19 -14.17 -10.12
CA ILE A 547 -20.96 -14.59 -11.53
C ILE A 547 -21.19 -13.42 -12.51
N ALA A 548 -22.22 -12.61 -12.26
CA ALA A 548 -22.54 -11.45 -13.09
C ALA A 548 -21.46 -10.37 -13.01
N ALA A 549 -20.97 -10.09 -11.80
CA ALA A 549 -19.92 -9.13 -11.52
C ALA A 549 -18.60 -9.54 -12.16
N ALA A 550 -18.20 -10.81 -12.00
CA ALA A 550 -17.02 -11.37 -12.65
C ALA A 550 -17.12 -11.29 -14.18
N SER A 551 -18.27 -11.65 -14.76
CA SER A 551 -18.51 -11.57 -16.22
C SER A 551 -18.43 -10.13 -16.76
N ALA A 552 -18.99 -9.17 -16.02
CA ALA A 552 -18.96 -7.76 -16.39
C ALA A 552 -17.55 -7.16 -16.27
N ALA A 553 -16.79 -7.57 -15.25
CA ALA A 553 -15.39 -7.19 -15.08
C ALA A 553 -14.52 -7.76 -16.21
N ALA A 554 -14.64 -9.05 -16.52
CA ALA A 554 -13.91 -9.70 -17.59
C ALA A 554 -14.20 -9.04 -18.96
N LYS A 555 -15.46 -8.65 -19.20
CA LYS A 555 -15.84 -7.86 -20.39
C LYS A 555 -15.15 -6.49 -20.42
N THR A 556 -15.16 -5.76 -19.32
CA THR A 556 -14.46 -4.46 -19.24
C THR A 556 -12.96 -4.63 -19.49
N ILE A 557 -12.33 -5.64 -18.88
CA ILE A 557 -10.90 -5.89 -18.97
C ILE A 557 -10.47 -6.34 -20.38
N SER A 558 -11.31 -7.12 -21.07
CA SER A 558 -11.04 -7.53 -22.45
C SER A 558 -11.31 -6.41 -23.48
N GLU A 559 -12.35 -5.59 -23.30
CA GLU A 559 -12.73 -4.55 -24.26
C GLU A 559 -11.96 -3.23 -24.09
N ALA A 560 -11.68 -2.83 -22.84
CA ALA A 560 -10.99 -1.59 -22.51
C ALA A 560 -9.52 -1.81 -22.13
N GLY A 561 -9.00 -3.04 -22.25
CA GLY A 561 -7.67 -3.41 -21.79
C GLY A 561 -7.01 -4.50 -22.62
N THR A 562 -6.05 -5.18 -21.99
CA THR A 562 -5.22 -6.23 -22.61
C THR A 562 -5.78 -7.65 -22.45
N GLY A 563 -6.95 -7.81 -21.80
CA GLY A 563 -7.31 -9.09 -21.20
C GLY A 563 -6.39 -9.42 -20.02
N PHE A 564 -6.41 -10.68 -19.58
CA PHE A 564 -5.52 -11.19 -18.54
C PHE A 564 -4.29 -11.82 -19.16
N GLN A 565 -3.12 -11.48 -18.63
CA GLN A 565 -1.86 -12.17 -18.86
C GLN A 565 -1.53 -12.96 -17.60
N THR A 566 -1.24 -14.24 -17.74
CA THR A 566 -1.02 -15.16 -16.63
C THR A 566 0.28 -15.93 -16.79
N TYR A 567 0.89 -16.20 -15.64
CA TYR A 567 2.07 -17.04 -15.55
C TYR A 567 2.01 -17.84 -14.25
N SER A 568 2.45 -19.09 -14.31
CA SER A 568 2.44 -20.03 -13.20
C SER A 568 3.84 -20.61 -12.97
N SER A 569 4.17 -20.84 -11.70
CA SER A 569 5.30 -21.67 -11.35
C SER A 569 4.97 -23.14 -11.58
N ARG A 570 6.01 -23.96 -11.68
CA ARG A 570 5.89 -25.42 -11.69
C ARG A 570 5.03 -25.93 -10.52
N PRO A 571 4.29 -27.05 -10.68
CA PRO A 571 3.36 -27.57 -9.67
C PRO A 571 4.11 -28.32 -8.56
N VAL A 572 4.91 -27.59 -7.77
CA VAL A 572 5.70 -28.15 -6.66
C VAL A 572 4.98 -27.95 -5.34
N MET A 573 4.63 -29.05 -4.69
CA MET A 573 4.06 -29.09 -3.35
C MET A 573 5.15 -29.32 -2.31
N MET A 574 4.96 -28.76 -1.12
CA MET A 574 5.86 -28.97 0.02
C MET A 574 5.20 -29.86 1.06
N GLY A 575 5.94 -30.86 1.52
CA GLY A 575 5.59 -31.67 2.68
C GLY A 575 6.61 -31.51 3.80
N GLN A 576 6.17 -31.68 5.03
CA GLN A 576 6.98 -31.41 6.22
C GLN A 576 7.11 -32.66 7.07
N ILE A 577 8.35 -32.97 7.47
CA ILE A 577 8.66 -34.00 8.45
C ILE A 577 9.21 -33.28 9.68
N GLN A 578 8.44 -33.31 10.76
CA GLN A 578 8.85 -32.71 12.02
C GLN A 578 9.88 -33.61 12.71
N LEU A 579 11.02 -33.04 13.09
CA LEU A 579 11.99 -33.67 13.97
C LEU A 579 11.92 -33.04 15.35
N LEU A 580 11.96 -33.88 16.37
CA LEU A 580 11.83 -33.53 17.78
C LEU A 580 13.12 -33.88 18.53
N ASP A 581 13.28 -33.31 19.72
CA ASP A 581 14.40 -33.54 20.64
C ASP A 581 15.77 -33.20 20.02
N VAL A 582 15.79 -32.20 19.13
CA VAL A 582 16.97 -31.75 18.40
C VAL A 582 17.86 -30.90 19.31
N GLN A 583 18.98 -31.46 19.76
CA GLN A 583 19.95 -30.77 20.62
C GLN A 583 20.88 -29.83 19.83
N ASN A 584 21.26 -30.21 18.61
CA ASN A 584 22.17 -29.45 17.76
C ASN A 584 21.62 -29.38 16.33
N PHE A 585 20.98 -28.25 16.01
CA PHE A 585 20.39 -28.03 14.69
C PHE A 585 21.44 -28.05 13.57
N SER A 586 22.58 -27.37 13.75
CA SER A 586 23.62 -27.30 12.71
C SER A 586 24.16 -28.68 12.31
N LYS A 587 24.25 -29.60 13.28
CA LYS A 587 24.61 -31.00 12.98
C LYS A 587 23.53 -31.70 12.16
N VAL A 588 22.25 -31.55 12.54
CA VAL A 588 21.12 -32.16 11.80
C VAL A 588 21.00 -31.58 10.39
N GLU A 589 21.11 -30.26 10.24
CA GLU A 589 21.11 -29.58 8.94
C GLU A 589 22.23 -30.10 8.04
N CYS A 590 23.46 -30.18 8.56
CA CYS A 590 24.61 -30.72 7.82
C CYS A 590 24.40 -32.18 7.40
N LEU A 591 23.80 -33.01 8.26
CA LEU A 591 23.50 -34.42 7.95
C LEU A 591 22.43 -34.56 6.86
N ILE A 592 21.36 -33.74 6.92
CA ILE A 592 20.33 -33.72 5.88
C ILE A 592 20.91 -33.25 4.56
N ASP A 593 21.71 -32.17 4.56
CA ASP A 593 22.33 -31.63 3.35
C ASP A 593 23.33 -32.58 2.72
N SER A 594 24.16 -33.25 3.53
CA SER A 594 25.13 -34.24 3.05
C SER A 594 24.45 -35.49 2.46
N ASN A 595 23.21 -35.79 2.87
CA ASN A 595 22.42 -36.92 2.38
C ASN A 595 21.27 -36.49 1.44
N ARG A 596 21.24 -35.24 0.98
CA ARG A 596 20.14 -34.67 0.20
C ARG A 596 19.75 -35.56 -0.98
N GLN A 597 20.72 -36.00 -1.78
CA GLN A 597 20.45 -36.83 -2.95
C GLN A 597 19.92 -38.22 -2.58
N THR A 598 20.40 -38.82 -1.48
CA THR A 598 19.91 -40.10 -0.97
C THR A 598 18.45 -39.98 -0.54
N ILE A 599 18.09 -38.91 0.15
CA ILE A 599 16.73 -38.62 0.60
C ILE A 599 15.81 -38.40 -0.62
N ILE A 600 16.24 -37.64 -1.62
CA ILE A 600 15.52 -37.42 -2.88
C ILE A 600 15.28 -38.75 -3.60
N ASN A 601 16.33 -39.56 -3.76
CA ASN A 601 16.23 -40.86 -4.43
C ASN A 601 15.28 -41.80 -3.68
N ARG A 602 15.34 -41.81 -2.35
CA ARG A 602 14.42 -42.58 -1.50
C ARG A 602 12.97 -42.13 -1.68
N GLY A 603 12.72 -40.83 -1.71
CA GLY A 603 11.38 -40.29 -1.96
C GLY A 603 10.87 -40.64 -3.36
N ASN A 604 11.73 -40.58 -4.37
CA ASN A 604 11.38 -40.95 -5.75
C ASN A 604 11.05 -42.44 -5.94
N GLN A 605 11.57 -43.33 -5.07
CA GLN A 605 11.14 -44.73 -5.04
C GLN A 605 9.67 -44.88 -4.59
N ALA A 606 9.17 -44.01 -3.72
CA ALA A 606 7.77 -44.03 -3.27
C ALA A 606 6.79 -43.54 -4.35
N CYS A 607 7.26 -42.77 -5.33
CA CYS A 607 6.43 -42.12 -6.34
C CYS A 607 6.87 -42.40 -7.79
N GLN A 608 7.32 -43.62 -8.09
CA GLN A 608 7.83 -43.99 -9.42
C GLN A 608 6.88 -43.63 -10.59
N SER A 609 5.56 -43.74 -10.39
CA SER A 609 4.60 -43.37 -11.43
C SER A 609 4.58 -41.85 -11.71
N MET A 610 4.93 -41.01 -10.73
CA MET A 610 5.07 -39.56 -10.90
C MET A 610 6.41 -39.22 -11.56
N VAL A 611 7.49 -39.90 -11.17
CA VAL A 611 8.82 -39.75 -11.80
C VAL A 611 8.76 -40.07 -13.29
N LYS A 612 8.06 -41.14 -13.69
CA LYS A 612 7.84 -41.48 -15.12
C LYS A 612 7.12 -40.39 -15.91
N ARG A 613 6.36 -39.53 -15.23
CA ARG A 613 5.61 -38.41 -15.82
C ARG A 613 6.38 -37.08 -15.75
N GLY A 614 7.63 -37.09 -15.33
CA GLY A 614 8.49 -35.90 -15.21
C GLY A 614 8.34 -35.12 -13.90
N GLY A 615 7.63 -35.67 -12.91
CA GLY A 615 7.55 -35.12 -11.56
C GLY A 615 8.42 -35.87 -10.56
N GLY A 616 8.00 -35.88 -9.29
CA GLY A 616 8.70 -36.57 -8.20
C GLY A 616 9.32 -35.58 -7.19
N VAL A 617 10.11 -36.12 -6.27
CA VAL A 617 10.87 -35.34 -5.28
C VAL A 617 12.03 -34.64 -5.97
N GLU A 618 12.17 -33.34 -5.72
CA GLU A 618 13.12 -32.48 -6.42
C GLU A 618 14.12 -31.84 -5.48
N ASP A 619 13.72 -31.54 -4.26
CA ASP A 619 14.57 -30.87 -3.29
C ASP A 619 14.18 -31.24 -1.85
N VAL A 620 15.12 -31.04 -0.93
CA VAL A 620 14.98 -31.26 0.50
C VAL A 620 15.70 -30.14 1.25
N LYS A 621 15.02 -29.51 2.19
CA LYS A 621 15.59 -28.45 3.05
C LYS A 621 15.32 -28.72 4.51
N CYS A 622 16.23 -28.29 5.39
CA CYS A 622 16.00 -28.31 6.83
C CYS A 622 15.77 -26.89 7.34
N ARG A 623 14.78 -26.69 8.21
CA ARG A 623 14.49 -25.39 8.87
C ARG A 623 14.41 -25.55 10.37
N ASN A 624 15.12 -24.69 11.10
CA ASN A 624 15.01 -24.63 12.55
C ASN A 624 13.69 -23.99 12.96
N LEU A 625 12.89 -24.68 13.78
CA LEU A 625 11.63 -24.16 14.33
C LEU A 625 11.79 -23.65 15.78
N GLY A 626 12.98 -23.82 16.37
CA GLY A 626 13.24 -23.54 17.77
C GLY A 626 12.69 -24.61 18.71
N ARG A 627 12.90 -24.42 20.02
CA ARG A 627 12.40 -25.31 21.10
C ARG A 627 12.77 -26.80 20.90
N GLY A 628 13.96 -27.06 20.36
CA GLY A 628 14.44 -28.41 20.09
C GLY A 628 13.70 -29.11 18.92
N GLN A 629 13.13 -28.35 17.98
CA GLN A 629 12.43 -28.90 16.83
C GLN A 629 12.98 -28.33 15.52
N CYS A 630 12.97 -29.14 14.47
CA CYS A 630 13.18 -28.67 13.11
C CYS A 630 12.21 -29.34 12.14
N SER A 631 12.03 -28.72 10.96
CA SER A 631 11.25 -29.26 9.84
C SER A 631 12.22 -29.72 8.76
N VAL A 632 12.09 -30.95 8.29
CA VAL A 632 12.65 -31.37 7.01
C VAL A 632 11.55 -31.24 5.96
N ASP A 633 11.71 -30.25 5.10
CA ASP A 633 10.77 -29.90 4.05
C ASP A 633 11.15 -30.62 2.76
N ILE A 634 10.24 -31.43 2.23
CA ILE A 634 10.39 -32.20 1.00
C ILE A 634 9.56 -31.53 -0.10
N PHE A 635 10.22 -31.18 -1.21
CA PHE A 635 9.58 -30.53 -2.36
C PHE A 635 9.30 -31.56 -3.44
N VAL A 636 8.03 -31.70 -3.82
CA VAL A 636 7.55 -32.73 -4.75
C VAL A 636 6.81 -32.06 -5.91
N ASN A 637 7.28 -32.26 -7.13
CA ASN A 637 6.53 -31.92 -8.33
C ASN A 637 5.44 -32.97 -8.57
N VAL A 638 4.19 -32.50 -8.53
CA VAL A 638 2.99 -33.34 -8.54
C VAL A 638 2.27 -33.35 -9.89
N CYS A 639 2.88 -32.76 -10.92
CA CYS A 639 2.33 -32.60 -12.27
C CYS A 639 0.87 -32.11 -12.20
N ASP A 640 -0.07 -32.83 -12.80
CA ASP A 640 -1.49 -32.43 -12.89
C ASP A 640 -2.35 -32.78 -11.68
N SER A 641 -1.76 -33.26 -10.59
CA SER A 641 -2.50 -33.55 -9.37
C SER A 641 -2.41 -32.40 -8.36
N MET A 642 -3.37 -32.36 -7.42
CA MET A 642 -3.26 -31.48 -6.25
C MET A 642 -2.11 -31.93 -5.33
N GLY A 643 -1.91 -33.26 -5.20
CA GLY A 643 -0.68 -33.83 -4.66
C GLY A 643 -0.71 -34.25 -3.18
N ALA A 644 -1.81 -34.04 -2.45
CA ALA A 644 -1.87 -34.31 -1.00
C ALA A 644 -1.48 -35.75 -0.62
N ASN A 645 -2.18 -36.75 -1.16
CA ASN A 645 -1.91 -38.17 -0.84
C ASN A 645 -0.51 -38.60 -1.28
N LEU A 646 -0.05 -38.10 -2.42
CA LEU A 646 1.26 -38.40 -2.97
C LEU A 646 2.36 -37.86 -2.06
N VAL A 647 2.28 -36.59 -1.68
CA VAL A 647 3.25 -35.96 -0.77
C VAL A 647 3.27 -36.72 0.55
N ASN A 648 2.12 -36.97 1.17
CA ASN A 648 2.06 -37.72 2.43
C ASN A 648 2.72 -39.11 2.33
N THR A 649 2.46 -39.84 1.25
CA THR A 649 3.09 -41.15 1.00
C THR A 649 4.62 -41.03 0.91
N VAL A 650 5.12 -40.01 0.19
CA VAL A 650 6.56 -39.72 0.11
C VAL A 650 7.13 -39.43 1.50
N LEU A 651 6.46 -38.58 2.30
CA LEU A 651 6.95 -38.22 3.63
C LEU A 651 7.01 -39.43 4.57
N GLU A 652 5.98 -40.27 4.55
CA GLU A 652 5.94 -41.50 5.35
C GLU A 652 7.05 -42.47 4.97
N PHE A 653 7.35 -42.60 3.68
CA PHE A 653 8.38 -43.50 3.18
C PHE A 653 9.80 -43.00 3.44
N VAL A 654 10.00 -41.68 3.46
CA VAL A 654 11.31 -41.03 3.65
C VAL A 654 11.63 -40.84 5.14
N ALA A 655 10.63 -40.67 5.99
CA ALA A 655 10.82 -40.39 7.42
C ALA A 655 11.71 -41.40 8.18
N PRO A 656 11.61 -42.74 7.98
CA PRO A 656 12.51 -43.68 8.65
C PRO A 656 13.98 -43.47 8.32
N LEU A 657 14.30 -43.17 7.05
CA LEU A 657 15.66 -42.87 6.61
C LEU A 657 16.16 -41.58 7.27
N ILE A 658 15.32 -40.55 7.35
CA ILE A 658 15.67 -39.30 8.03
C ILE A 658 15.97 -39.56 9.51
N ALA A 659 15.13 -40.34 10.20
CA ALA A 659 15.34 -40.69 11.60
C ALA A 659 16.67 -41.42 11.84
N GLU A 660 17.04 -42.32 10.93
CA GLU A 660 18.32 -43.04 10.94
C GLU A 660 19.51 -42.09 10.73
N ILE A 661 19.44 -41.23 9.72
CA ILE A 661 20.49 -40.26 9.38
C ILE A 661 20.75 -39.29 10.54
N THR A 662 19.69 -38.77 11.17
CA THR A 662 19.80 -37.69 12.16
C THR A 662 19.90 -38.20 13.59
N GLY A 663 19.47 -39.44 13.85
CA GLY A 663 19.32 -39.99 15.20
C GLY A 663 18.24 -39.28 16.03
N THR A 664 17.33 -38.53 15.39
CA THR A 664 16.29 -37.75 16.06
C THR A 664 14.92 -38.41 15.95
N ARG A 665 14.04 -38.13 16.91
CA ARG A 665 12.67 -38.62 16.88
C ARG A 665 11.84 -37.88 15.84
N VAL A 666 11.13 -38.62 14.98
CA VAL A 666 10.20 -38.06 14.00
C VAL A 666 8.82 -37.86 14.62
N GLY A 667 8.25 -36.67 14.41
CA GLY A 667 6.87 -36.31 14.75
C GLY A 667 5.92 -36.43 13.57
N ILE A 668 5.17 -35.35 13.31
CA ILE A 668 4.16 -35.29 12.24
C ILE A 668 4.84 -35.28 10.86
N LYS A 669 4.20 -35.95 9.89
CA LYS A 669 4.60 -36.03 8.49
C LYS A 669 3.39 -35.68 7.64
N ILE A 670 3.32 -34.45 7.14
CA ILE A 670 2.12 -33.97 6.46
C ILE A 670 2.47 -32.92 5.41
N LEU A 671 1.68 -32.86 4.33
CA LEU A 671 1.74 -31.72 3.41
C LEU A 671 1.48 -30.40 4.14
N THR A 672 2.00 -29.30 3.59
CA THR A 672 1.50 -27.97 3.94
C THR A 672 0.51 -27.48 2.90
N ASN A 673 -0.57 -26.85 3.34
CA ASN A 673 -1.48 -26.13 2.44
C ASN A 673 -0.92 -24.76 2.04
N LEU A 674 0.09 -24.22 2.75
CA LEU A 674 0.75 -22.97 2.37
C LEU A 674 1.75 -23.22 1.22
N CYS A 675 1.23 -23.38 0.01
CA CYS A 675 1.96 -23.81 -1.18
C CYS A 675 2.74 -22.67 -1.87
N THR A 676 3.64 -22.02 -1.14
CA THR A 676 4.44 -20.87 -1.65
C THR A 676 5.36 -21.17 -2.83
N ASN A 677 5.59 -22.45 -3.15
CA ASN A 677 6.33 -22.89 -4.33
C ASN A 677 5.44 -23.16 -5.56
N ARG A 678 4.11 -23.04 -5.40
CA ARG A 678 3.09 -23.23 -6.44
C ARG A 678 2.27 -21.95 -6.59
N LYS A 679 2.94 -20.88 -7.04
CA LYS A 679 2.34 -19.56 -7.23
C LYS A 679 1.85 -19.39 -8.66
N VAL A 680 0.77 -18.65 -8.77
CA VAL A 680 0.24 -18.20 -10.05
C VAL A 680 -0.06 -16.72 -9.97
N THR A 681 0.17 -16.05 -11.08
CA THR A 681 -0.07 -14.62 -11.22
C THR A 681 -1.01 -14.36 -12.38
N ALA A 682 -1.98 -13.48 -12.16
CA ALA A 682 -2.73 -12.83 -13.23
C ALA A 682 -2.46 -11.33 -13.20
N GLN A 683 -2.37 -10.72 -14.36
CA GLN A 683 -2.28 -9.28 -14.51
C GLN A 683 -3.13 -8.77 -15.67
N PHE A 684 -3.60 -7.53 -15.60
CA PHE A 684 -4.23 -6.83 -16.71
C PHE A 684 -3.87 -5.34 -16.69
N CYS A 685 -3.99 -4.71 -17.85
CA CYS A 685 -3.85 -3.25 -17.99
C CYS A 685 -5.14 -2.69 -18.61
N LEU A 686 -5.64 -1.58 -18.07
CA LEU A 686 -6.81 -0.87 -18.57
C LEU A 686 -6.44 0.52 -19.07
N ASP A 687 -7.05 0.91 -20.18
CA ASP A 687 -7.04 2.28 -20.69
C ASP A 687 -8.04 3.11 -19.88
N ILE A 688 -7.53 4.02 -19.03
CA ILE A 688 -8.32 4.80 -18.07
C ILE A 688 -9.42 5.60 -18.80
N ASP A 689 -9.17 6.10 -20.00
CA ASP A 689 -10.15 6.93 -20.73
C ASP A 689 -11.34 6.11 -21.23
N LYS A 690 -11.20 4.79 -21.30
CA LYS A 690 -12.27 3.83 -21.67
C LYS A 690 -12.99 3.23 -20.46
N MET A 691 -12.63 3.64 -19.24
CA MET A 691 -13.24 3.14 -17.99
C MET A 691 -14.46 3.95 -17.53
N ASN A 692 -15.01 4.83 -18.36
CA ASN A 692 -16.19 5.61 -18.02
C ASN A 692 -17.31 4.69 -17.54
N TYR A 693 -17.91 5.01 -16.40
CA TYR A 693 -18.92 4.16 -15.79
C TYR A 693 -20.02 5.01 -15.18
N LYS A 694 -21.25 4.79 -15.67
CA LYS A 694 -22.41 5.65 -15.37
C LYS A 694 -22.11 7.11 -15.70
N GLN A 695 -22.21 8.01 -14.72
CA GLN A 695 -21.98 9.44 -14.88
C GLN A 695 -20.55 9.87 -14.53
N LEU A 696 -19.67 8.93 -14.13
CA LEU A 696 -18.29 9.24 -13.77
C LEU A 696 -17.34 8.97 -14.93
N THR A 697 -16.34 9.85 -15.04
CA THR A 697 -15.22 9.67 -15.96
C THR A 697 -14.33 8.52 -15.50
N GLY A 698 -13.63 7.89 -16.43
CA GLY A 698 -12.72 6.78 -16.10
C GLY A 698 -11.61 7.17 -15.13
N LYS A 699 -11.17 8.44 -15.13
CA LYS A 699 -10.21 8.99 -14.14
C LYS A 699 -10.80 9.05 -12.73
N GLU A 700 -12.06 9.42 -12.60
CA GLU A 700 -12.75 9.44 -11.29
C GLU A 700 -12.99 8.02 -10.77
N VAL A 701 -13.46 7.12 -11.63
CA VAL A 701 -13.60 5.69 -11.30
C VAL A 701 -12.26 5.11 -10.84
N ALA A 702 -11.19 5.43 -11.56
CA ALA A 702 -9.83 5.00 -11.24
C ALA A 702 -9.39 5.46 -9.85
N LYS A 703 -9.55 6.75 -9.57
CA LYS A 703 -9.18 7.35 -8.29
C LYS A 703 -9.93 6.66 -7.13
N LEU A 704 -11.25 6.54 -7.23
CA LEU A 704 -12.08 5.96 -6.16
C LEU A 704 -11.75 4.48 -5.92
N MET A 705 -11.45 3.72 -6.97
CA MET A 705 -11.02 2.32 -6.83
C MET A 705 -9.66 2.19 -6.14
N ILE A 706 -8.71 3.08 -6.45
CA ILE A 706 -7.40 3.13 -5.78
C ILE A 706 -7.57 3.48 -4.31
N GLU A 707 -8.42 4.45 -3.97
CA GLU A 707 -8.73 4.81 -2.57
C GLU A 707 -9.39 3.63 -1.82
N ALA A 708 -10.31 2.91 -2.45
CA ALA A 708 -10.95 1.72 -1.86
C ALA A 708 -9.95 0.55 -1.64
N TYR A 709 -8.97 0.40 -2.53
CA TYR A 709 -7.86 -0.54 -2.35
C TYR A 709 -6.94 -0.10 -1.21
N GLN A 710 -6.53 1.17 -1.18
CA GLN A 710 -5.68 1.73 -0.11
C GLN A 710 -6.33 1.57 1.27
N PHE A 711 -7.65 1.73 1.37
CA PHE A 711 -8.35 1.44 2.63
C PHE A 711 -8.21 -0.04 3.04
N ALA A 712 -8.28 -0.98 2.10
CA ALA A 712 -8.05 -2.39 2.39
C ALA A 712 -6.60 -2.69 2.78
N ASP A 713 -5.63 -1.98 2.21
CA ASP A 713 -4.20 -2.12 2.54
C ASP A 713 -3.85 -1.55 3.93
N LEU A 714 -4.56 -0.50 4.35
CA LEU A 714 -4.31 0.18 5.62
C LEU A 714 -5.06 -0.42 6.83
N ASP A 715 -6.17 -1.13 6.60
CA ASP A 715 -7.04 -1.64 7.67
C ASP A 715 -7.35 -3.14 7.50
N ILE A 716 -6.97 -3.95 8.49
CA ILE A 716 -7.23 -5.39 8.52
C ILE A 716 -8.71 -5.75 8.42
N TYR A 717 -9.61 -4.95 9.01
CA TYR A 717 -11.04 -5.22 8.93
C TYR A 717 -11.54 -5.13 7.48
N ARG A 718 -11.02 -4.12 6.75
CA ARG A 718 -11.29 -3.97 5.33
C ARG A 718 -10.53 -5.00 4.50
N ALA A 719 -9.28 -5.32 4.82
CA ALA A 719 -8.45 -6.32 4.15
C ALA A 719 -9.13 -7.69 4.10
N VAL A 720 -9.68 -8.16 5.22
CA VAL A 720 -10.41 -9.44 5.29
C VAL A 720 -11.59 -9.44 4.32
N THR A 721 -12.35 -8.35 4.25
CA THR A 721 -13.49 -8.21 3.33
C THR A 721 -13.05 -8.08 1.87
N HIS A 722 -11.93 -7.41 1.61
CA HIS A 722 -11.31 -7.33 0.29
C HIS A 722 -10.90 -8.72 -0.21
N ASN A 723 -10.21 -9.49 0.63
CA ASN A 723 -9.78 -10.85 0.35
C ASN A 723 -10.99 -11.77 0.11
N LYS A 724 -12.06 -11.64 0.90
CA LYS A 724 -13.33 -12.35 0.68
C LYS A 724 -13.86 -12.14 -0.74
N GLY A 725 -13.79 -10.91 -1.26
CA GLY A 725 -14.19 -10.60 -2.65
C GLY A 725 -13.35 -11.32 -3.72
N ILE A 726 -12.04 -11.48 -3.50
CA ILE A 726 -11.17 -12.29 -4.37
C ILE A 726 -11.56 -13.77 -4.28
N ILE A 727 -11.71 -14.26 -3.05
CA ILE A 727 -12.00 -15.66 -2.73
C ILE A 727 -13.35 -16.08 -3.31
N ASN A 728 -14.37 -15.23 -3.30
CA ASN A 728 -15.65 -15.49 -3.99
C ASN A 728 -15.47 -15.98 -5.43
N GLY A 729 -14.57 -15.33 -6.19
CA GLY A 729 -14.29 -15.72 -7.57
C GLY A 729 -13.54 -17.06 -7.65
N ILE A 730 -12.47 -17.18 -6.86
CA ILE A 730 -11.60 -18.36 -6.84
C ILE A 730 -12.38 -19.60 -6.40
N GLU A 731 -13.08 -19.53 -5.28
CA GLU A 731 -13.86 -20.60 -4.69
C GLU A 731 -14.99 -21.05 -5.62
N ALA A 732 -15.65 -20.12 -6.32
CA ALA A 732 -16.70 -20.48 -7.27
C ALA A 732 -16.18 -21.37 -8.40
N VAL A 733 -14.97 -21.10 -8.92
CA VAL A 733 -14.34 -21.93 -9.95
C VAL A 733 -13.85 -23.25 -9.35
N CYS A 734 -13.25 -23.22 -8.16
CA CYS A 734 -12.82 -24.44 -7.47
C CYS A 734 -13.98 -25.41 -7.23
N ASN A 735 -15.12 -24.91 -6.73
CA ASN A 735 -16.32 -25.71 -6.48
C ASN A 735 -16.90 -26.29 -7.77
N ALA A 736 -16.94 -25.50 -8.85
CA ALA A 736 -17.38 -25.98 -10.16
C ALA A 736 -16.44 -27.07 -10.71
N ALA A 737 -15.14 -26.87 -10.63
CA ALA A 737 -14.13 -27.77 -11.19
C ALA A 737 -13.73 -28.92 -10.25
N GLY A 738 -14.46 -29.15 -9.15
CA GLY A 738 -14.21 -30.29 -8.25
C GLY A 738 -12.90 -30.22 -7.47
N GLN A 739 -12.40 -29.01 -7.21
CA GLN A 739 -11.15 -28.75 -6.49
C GLN A 739 -11.39 -28.62 -4.97
N ASP A 740 -10.35 -28.82 -4.17
CA ASP A 740 -10.42 -28.55 -2.73
C ASP A 740 -10.34 -27.04 -2.45
N ALA A 741 -11.50 -26.40 -2.41
CA ALA A 741 -11.59 -24.97 -2.09
C ALA A 741 -11.05 -24.62 -0.70
N ARG A 742 -11.11 -25.53 0.28
CA ARG A 742 -10.61 -25.25 1.64
C ARG A 742 -9.10 -25.17 1.65
N ALA A 743 -8.42 -26.07 0.94
CA ALA A 743 -6.97 -26.05 0.79
C ALA A 743 -6.50 -24.76 0.12
N VAL A 744 -7.17 -24.33 -0.95
CA VAL A 744 -6.88 -23.07 -1.65
C VAL A 744 -7.13 -21.88 -0.71
N ASN A 745 -8.29 -21.79 -0.06
CA ASN A 745 -8.64 -20.68 0.83
C ASN A 745 -7.67 -20.56 2.03
N ALA A 746 -7.29 -21.68 2.63
CA ALA A 746 -6.30 -21.71 3.71
C ALA A 746 -4.92 -21.20 3.24
N SER A 747 -4.50 -21.58 2.03
CA SER A 747 -3.26 -21.10 1.42
C SER A 747 -3.31 -19.59 1.15
N LEU A 748 -4.42 -19.08 0.61
CA LEU A 748 -4.63 -17.67 0.32
C LEU A 748 -4.55 -16.81 1.58
N HIS A 749 -5.27 -17.19 2.63
CA HIS A 749 -5.22 -16.47 3.91
C HIS A 749 -3.87 -16.62 4.62
N GLY A 750 -3.26 -17.79 4.58
CA GLY A 750 -1.91 -18.02 5.10
C GLY A 750 -0.87 -17.16 4.38
N TYR A 751 -0.99 -17.00 3.07
CA TYR A 751 -0.13 -16.14 2.26
C TYR A 751 -0.33 -14.65 2.58
N ALA A 752 -1.59 -14.24 2.78
CA ALA A 752 -1.94 -12.88 3.18
C ALA A 752 -1.48 -12.55 4.61
N SER A 753 -1.27 -13.53 5.51
CA SER A 753 -1.04 -13.28 6.94
C SER A 753 0.16 -12.37 7.29
N ASN A 754 1.18 -12.28 6.44
CA ASN A 754 2.33 -11.39 6.64
C ASN A 754 2.02 -9.91 6.34
N GLN A 755 0.94 -9.62 5.62
CA GLN A 755 0.54 -8.26 5.19
C GLN A 755 -0.97 -8.00 5.38
N TRP A 756 -1.70 -8.97 5.92
CA TRP A 756 -3.16 -9.02 6.15
C TRP A 756 -4.05 -8.93 4.90
N ILE A 757 -3.52 -8.46 3.77
CA ILE A 757 -4.18 -8.38 2.46
C ILE A 757 -3.55 -9.36 1.45
N ILE A 758 -4.36 -10.02 0.62
CA ILE A 758 -3.87 -10.72 -0.56
C ILE A 758 -3.32 -9.65 -1.49
N GLN A 759 -2.02 -9.68 -1.79
CA GLN A 759 -1.37 -8.69 -2.66
C GLN A 759 -1.99 -8.72 -4.06
N ALA A 760 -3.01 -7.89 -4.25
CA ALA A 760 -3.44 -7.41 -5.54
C ALA A 760 -2.83 -6.03 -5.71
N THR A 761 -1.84 -5.83 -6.59
CA THR A 761 -1.39 -4.48 -6.92
C THR A 761 -2.48 -3.86 -7.77
N PHE A 762 -3.24 -2.91 -7.24
CA PHE A 762 -4.30 -2.23 -8.00
C PHE A 762 -3.81 -0.87 -8.50
N ILE A 763 -3.03 -0.89 -9.58
CA ILE A 763 -2.73 0.29 -10.40
C ILE A 763 -3.39 -0.02 -11.73
N LEU A 764 -4.37 0.76 -12.18
CA LEU A 764 -5.14 0.39 -13.38
C LEU A 764 -4.31 0.20 -14.66
N GLN A 765 -3.08 0.74 -14.68
CA GLN A 765 -2.09 0.54 -15.74
C GLN A 765 -1.21 -0.71 -15.57
N ASN A 766 -1.25 -1.42 -14.43
CA ASN A 766 -0.53 -2.66 -14.09
C ASN A 766 -1.23 -3.36 -12.91
N SER A 767 -2.47 -3.82 -13.11
CA SER A 767 -3.20 -4.54 -12.05
C SER A 767 -2.70 -5.98 -11.98
N GLU A 768 -2.29 -6.47 -10.82
CA GLU A 768 -1.73 -7.83 -10.67
C GLU A 768 -2.29 -8.52 -9.43
N LEU A 769 -2.49 -9.85 -9.47
CA LEU A 769 -2.76 -10.72 -8.33
C LEU A 769 -1.83 -11.94 -8.37
N THR A 770 -0.95 -12.08 -7.38
CA THR A 770 -0.04 -13.23 -7.23
C THR A 770 -0.38 -14.04 -5.99
N VAL A 771 -0.79 -15.29 -6.16
CA VAL A 771 -1.26 -16.14 -5.06
C VAL A 771 -0.86 -17.61 -5.22
N PRO A 772 -0.69 -18.36 -4.12
CA PRO A 772 -0.50 -19.80 -4.16
C PRO A 772 -1.83 -20.52 -4.44
N ILE A 773 -1.88 -21.34 -5.49
CA ILE A 773 -3.08 -22.11 -5.88
C ILE A 773 -2.69 -23.56 -6.16
N SER A 774 -3.15 -24.48 -5.32
CA SER A 774 -2.95 -25.93 -5.46
C SER A 774 -4.21 -26.62 -5.97
N VAL A 775 -4.27 -26.82 -7.28
CA VAL A 775 -5.36 -27.53 -7.97
C VAL A 775 -4.83 -28.70 -8.79
N GLY A 776 -5.70 -29.60 -9.21
CA GLY A 776 -5.34 -30.71 -10.08
C GLY A 776 -6.44 -31.02 -11.09
N THR A 777 -6.05 -31.41 -12.30
CA THR A 777 -6.97 -31.91 -13.33
C THR A 777 -6.98 -33.43 -13.38
N GLN A 778 -6.18 -34.07 -12.51
CA GLN A 778 -6.11 -35.52 -12.33
C GLN A 778 -6.26 -35.91 -10.85
N GLY A 779 -6.97 -37.02 -10.62
CA GLY A 779 -7.16 -37.61 -9.29
C GLY A 779 -8.27 -36.97 -8.46
N GLY A 780 -8.32 -37.34 -7.18
CA GLY A 780 -9.35 -36.89 -6.25
C GLY A 780 -10.75 -37.34 -6.67
N VAL A 781 -11.71 -36.42 -6.61
CA VAL A 781 -13.13 -36.67 -6.86
C VAL A 781 -13.53 -36.53 -8.33
N LEU A 782 -12.61 -36.08 -9.19
CA LEU A 782 -12.90 -35.75 -10.59
C LEU A 782 -13.52 -36.92 -11.39
N PRO A 783 -13.04 -38.17 -11.28
CA PRO A 783 -13.64 -39.29 -12.01
C PRO A 783 -15.02 -39.72 -11.48
N GLN A 784 -15.39 -39.33 -10.27
CA GLN A 784 -16.61 -39.81 -9.60
C GLN A 784 -17.87 -39.01 -9.98
N ASN A 785 -17.70 -37.81 -10.51
CA ASN A 785 -18.81 -36.98 -10.99
C ASN A 785 -18.62 -36.64 -12.49
N PRO A 786 -19.50 -37.14 -13.38
CA PRO A 786 -19.42 -36.90 -14.82
C PRO A 786 -19.47 -35.41 -15.18
N LEU A 787 -20.09 -34.56 -14.35
CA LEU A 787 -20.15 -33.12 -14.59
C LEU A 787 -18.76 -32.47 -14.65
N TYR A 788 -17.79 -32.94 -13.85
CA TYR A 788 -16.44 -32.35 -13.87
C TYR A 788 -15.74 -32.52 -15.21
N SER A 789 -15.95 -33.64 -15.90
CA SER A 789 -15.41 -33.86 -17.25
C SER A 789 -15.95 -32.83 -18.25
N GLN A 790 -17.25 -32.50 -18.16
CA GLN A 790 -17.88 -31.51 -19.02
C GLN A 790 -17.39 -30.09 -18.67
N ILE A 791 -17.19 -29.80 -17.38
CA ILE A 791 -16.64 -28.52 -16.92
C ILE A 791 -15.21 -28.31 -17.40
N LEU A 792 -14.35 -29.32 -17.31
CA LEU A 792 -12.99 -29.25 -17.85
C LEU A 792 -12.99 -29.12 -19.38
N SER A 793 -13.96 -29.75 -20.07
CA SER A 793 -14.15 -29.56 -21.52
C SER A 793 -14.52 -28.12 -21.87
N ILE A 794 -15.39 -27.46 -21.09
CA ILE A 794 -15.72 -26.04 -21.28
C ILE A 794 -14.48 -25.15 -21.14
N LEU A 795 -13.55 -25.53 -20.27
CA LEU A 795 -12.27 -24.85 -20.04
C LEU A 795 -11.16 -25.28 -21.01
N ASP A 796 -11.48 -26.08 -22.04
CA ASP A 796 -10.53 -26.59 -23.04
C ASP A 796 -9.44 -27.51 -22.44
N TYR A 797 -9.85 -28.44 -21.57
CA TYR A 797 -9.01 -29.47 -20.94
C TYR A 797 -7.68 -28.94 -20.39
N PRO A 798 -7.70 -27.96 -19.48
CA PRO A 798 -6.47 -27.36 -18.97
C PRO A 798 -5.63 -28.37 -18.19
N ASP A 799 -4.31 -28.19 -18.22
CA ASP A 799 -3.41 -28.79 -17.24
C ASP A 799 -3.57 -28.08 -15.88
N SER A 800 -2.93 -28.58 -14.82
CA SER A 800 -3.14 -27.98 -13.48
C SER A 800 -2.66 -26.53 -13.38
N GLN A 801 -1.65 -26.15 -14.15
CA GLN A 801 -1.09 -24.80 -14.18
C GLN A 801 -2.07 -23.84 -14.87
N LYS A 802 -2.57 -24.23 -16.05
CA LYS A 802 -3.55 -23.47 -16.82
C LYS A 802 -4.86 -23.32 -16.07
N LEU A 803 -5.30 -24.35 -15.33
CA LEU A 803 -6.47 -24.25 -14.46
C LEU A 803 -6.23 -23.22 -13.35
N ALA A 804 -5.06 -23.23 -12.70
CA ALA A 804 -4.70 -22.24 -11.70
C ALA A 804 -4.68 -20.80 -12.27
N GLU A 805 -4.17 -20.63 -13.50
CA GLU A 805 -4.16 -19.35 -14.23
C GLU A 805 -5.57 -18.82 -14.51
N ILE A 806 -6.49 -19.69 -14.90
CA ILE A 806 -7.91 -19.36 -15.06
C ILE A 806 -8.51 -18.92 -13.72
N ILE A 807 -8.27 -19.69 -12.66
CA ILE A 807 -8.80 -19.41 -11.32
C ILE A 807 -8.31 -18.05 -10.79
N VAL A 808 -7.02 -17.74 -10.89
CA VAL A 808 -6.49 -16.46 -10.40
C VAL A 808 -7.01 -15.27 -11.23
N SER A 809 -7.22 -15.45 -12.53
CA SER A 809 -7.83 -14.44 -13.40
C SER A 809 -9.25 -14.09 -12.95
N VAL A 810 -10.02 -15.10 -12.56
CA VAL A 810 -11.38 -14.92 -12.02
C VAL A 810 -11.35 -14.26 -10.65
N GLY A 811 -10.38 -14.61 -9.80
CA GLY A 811 -10.16 -13.91 -8.52
C GLY A 811 -9.88 -12.42 -8.71
N LEU A 812 -8.99 -12.08 -9.64
CA LEU A 812 -8.65 -10.68 -9.96
C LEU A 812 -9.83 -9.93 -10.61
N ALA A 813 -10.60 -10.59 -11.48
CA ALA A 813 -11.82 -10.02 -12.06
C ALA A 813 -12.88 -9.72 -10.99
N SER A 814 -13.11 -10.65 -10.07
CA SER A 814 -14.04 -10.48 -8.94
C SER A 814 -13.62 -9.34 -8.03
N ASN A 815 -12.31 -9.19 -7.78
CA ASN A 815 -11.77 -8.07 -7.02
C ASN A 815 -12.03 -6.73 -7.69
N PHE A 816 -11.70 -6.62 -8.99
CA PHE A 816 -11.97 -5.43 -9.79
C PHE A 816 -13.46 -5.06 -9.74
N ALA A 817 -14.35 -6.06 -9.89
CA ALA A 817 -15.79 -5.83 -9.84
C ALA A 817 -16.25 -5.30 -8.47
N ALA A 818 -15.75 -5.89 -7.37
CA ALA A 818 -16.09 -5.49 -6.01
C ALA A 818 -15.60 -4.07 -5.69
N LEU A 819 -14.35 -3.76 -6.04
CA LEU A 819 -13.79 -2.42 -5.87
C LEU A 819 -14.59 -1.38 -6.66
N ARG A 820 -14.92 -1.65 -7.92
CA ARG A 820 -15.67 -0.72 -8.76
C ARG A 820 -17.07 -0.46 -8.21
N ALA A 821 -17.77 -1.51 -7.77
CA ALA A 821 -19.11 -1.40 -7.22
C ALA A 821 -19.13 -0.62 -5.89
N LEU A 822 -18.19 -0.90 -4.99
CA LEU A 822 -18.07 -0.21 -3.70
C LEU A 822 -17.69 1.26 -3.85
N ALA A 823 -16.75 1.54 -4.74
CA ALA A 823 -16.22 2.87 -4.96
C ALA A 823 -17.21 3.81 -5.66
N VAL A 824 -18.03 3.27 -6.58
CA VAL A 824 -18.88 4.11 -7.46
C VAL A 824 -20.36 4.09 -7.08
N GLU A 825 -20.92 2.95 -6.68
CA GLU A 825 -22.38 2.80 -6.55
C GLU A 825 -22.87 2.61 -5.11
N GLY A 826 -22.04 1.98 -4.27
CA GLY A 826 -22.47 1.33 -3.05
C GLY A 826 -23.23 0.02 -3.35
N ILE A 827 -22.86 -1.07 -2.69
CA ILE A 827 -23.37 -2.43 -2.97
C ILE A 827 -24.91 -2.51 -2.96
N GLN A 828 -25.55 -1.74 -2.08
CA GLN A 828 -27.00 -1.76 -1.89
C GLN A 828 -27.77 -1.42 -3.18
N LYS A 829 -27.38 -0.39 -3.95
CA LYS A 829 -28.12 0.02 -5.16
C LYS A 829 -28.10 -1.03 -6.28
N GLY A 830 -27.01 -1.81 -6.40
CA GLY A 830 -26.90 -2.91 -7.36
C GLY A 830 -27.59 -4.20 -6.92
N HIS A 831 -27.65 -4.48 -5.61
CA HIS A 831 -28.29 -5.66 -5.04
C HIS A 831 -29.83 -5.56 -4.90
N MET A 832 -30.39 -4.35 -4.95
CA MET A 832 -31.82 -4.12 -4.68
C MET A 832 -32.76 -4.91 -5.60
N THR A 833 -32.44 -5.10 -6.88
CA THR A 833 -33.32 -5.85 -7.81
C THR A 833 -33.39 -7.33 -7.46
N LEU A 834 -32.28 -7.93 -7.04
CA LEU A 834 -32.20 -9.36 -6.71
C LEU A 834 -32.70 -9.62 -5.28
N HIS A 835 -32.42 -8.71 -4.36
CA HIS A 835 -33.04 -8.70 -3.03
C HIS A 835 -34.57 -8.54 -3.12
N ALA A 836 -35.07 -7.67 -4.00
CA ALA A 836 -36.49 -7.53 -4.28
C ALA A 836 -37.11 -8.82 -4.82
N ARG A 837 -36.40 -9.56 -5.69
CA ARG A 837 -36.86 -10.88 -6.16
C ARG A 837 -36.97 -11.87 -5.02
N ASN A 838 -35.98 -11.93 -4.14
CA ASN A 838 -36.02 -12.81 -2.96
C ASN A 838 -37.17 -12.44 -2.02
N ILE A 839 -37.41 -11.15 -1.80
CA ILE A 839 -38.55 -10.65 -1.03
C ILE A 839 -39.87 -11.04 -1.72
N ALA A 840 -40.00 -10.89 -3.04
CA ALA A 840 -41.19 -11.27 -3.80
C ALA A 840 -41.51 -12.76 -3.65
N ILE A 841 -40.51 -13.63 -3.84
CA ILE A 841 -40.64 -15.09 -3.71
C ILE A 841 -40.99 -15.45 -2.25
N ALA A 842 -40.27 -14.90 -1.27
CA ALA A 842 -40.55 -15.13 0.15
C ALA A 842 -41.91 -14.58 0.61
N SER A 843 -42.50 -13.66 -0.15
CA SER A 843 -43.84 -13.11 0.08
C SER A 843 -44.95 -13.92 -0.59
N GLY A 844 -44.62 -15.02 -1.28
CA GLY A 844 -45.58 -15.91 -1.93
C GLY A 844 -46.06 -15.42 -3.30
N ILE A 845 -45.33 -14.51 -3.95
CA ILE A 845 -45.65 -14.06 -5.31
C ILE A 845 -45.36 -15.21 -6.30
N PRO A 846 -46.31 -15.60 -7.18
CA PRO A 846 -46.09 -16.63 -8.20
C PRO A 846 -44.92 -16.27 -9.12
N GLU A 847 -44.13 -17.27 -9.55
CA GLU A 847 -42.88 -17.09 -10.31
C GLU A 847 -43.06 -16.19 -11.55
N HIS A 848 -44.16 -16.34 -12.29
CA HIS A 848 -44.45 -15.54 -13.48
C HIS A 848 -44.74 -14.05 -13.21
N LEU A 849 -45.01 -13.65 -11.97
CA LEU A 849 -45.30 -12.27 -11.55
C LEU A 849 -44.15 -11.60 -10.80
N VAL A 850 -43.08 -12.34 -10.50
CA VAL A 850 -41.96 -11.85 -9.68
C VAL A 850 -41.31 -10.61 -10.31
N ASP A 851 -41.13 -10.58 -11.63
CA ASP A 851 -40.49 -9.45 -12.30
C ASP A 851 -41.36 -8.18 -12.29
N GLU A 852 -42.68 -8.31 -12.42
CA GLU A 852 -43.62 -7.20 -12.29
C GLU A 852 -43.67 -6.67 -10.85
N ALA A 853 -43.64 -7.56 -9.86
CA ALA A 853 -43.57 -7.19 -8.45
C ALA A 853 -42.28 -6.43 -8.10
N VAL A 854 -41.15 -6.86 -8.66
CA VAL A 854 -39.86 -6.17 -8.50
C VAL A 854 -39.90 -4.79 -9.15
N LEU A 855 -40.50 -4.67 -10.33
CA LEU A 855 -40.68 -3.37 -10.98
C LEU A 855 -41.56 -2.44 -10.14
N PHE A 856 -42.64 -2.97 -9.56
CA PHE A 856 -43.53 -2.23 -8.66
C PHE A 856 -42.81 -1.72 -7.40
N MET A 857 -42.03 -2.58 -6.74
CA MET A 857 -41.20 -2.21 -5.59
C MET A 857 -40.15 -1.15 -5.96
N LYS A 858 -39.52 -1.30 -7.14
CA LYS A 858 -38.52 -0.35 -7.65
C LYS A 858 -39.11 1.03 -7.92
N ASN A 859 -40.27 1.10 -8.57
CA ASN A 859 -40.93 2.37 -8.89
C ASN A 859 -41.38 3.11 -7.63
N ARG A 860 -41.72 2.39 -6.56
CA ARG A 860 -42.06 2.98 -5.25
C ARG A 860 -40.85 3.25 -4.34
N ASN A 861 -39.66 2.88 -4.77
CA ASN A 861 -38.45 2.91 -3.94
C ASN A 861 -38.66 2.22 -2.56
N SER A 862 -39.45 1.14 -2.51
CA SER A 862 -39.83 0.42 -1.29
C SER A 862 -39.71 -1.08 -1.48
N PHE A 863 -38.74 -1.70 -0.80
CA PHE A 863 -38.32 -3.09 -1.00
C PHE A 863 -38.55 -3.91 0.28
N ASN A 864 -39.80 -4.20 0.58
CA ASN A 864 -40.18 -4.98 1.76
C ASN A 864 -41.38 -5.89 1.45
N LYS A 865 -41.63 -6.85 2.34
CA LYS A 865 -42.73 -7.83 2.21
C LYS A 865 -44.10 -7.16 2.06
N GLN A 866 -44.33 -6.04 2.73
CA GLN A 866 -45.60 -5.32 2.66
C GLN A 866 -45.86 -4.77 1.25
N THR A 867 -44.87 -4.13 0.63
CA THR A 867 -44.99 -3.61 -0.74
C THR A 867 -45.17 -4.73 -1.78
N ALA A 868 -44.52 -5.88 -1.57
CA ALA A 868 -44.73 -7.07 -2.40
C ALA A 868 -46.19 -7.59 -2.30
N LEU A 869 -46.76 -7.64 -1.09
CA LEU A 869 -48.16 -8.02 -0.88
C LEU A 869 -49.15 -6.99 -1.44
N GLU A 870 -48.82 -5.71 -1.40
CA GLU A 870 -49.62 -4.65 -2.03
C GLU A 870 -49.69 -4.81 -3.55
N PHE A 871 -48.57 -5.13 -4.19
CA PHE A 871 -48.56 -5.48 -5.62
C PHE A 871 -49.53 -6.65 -5.89
N LEU A 872 -49.42 -7.73 -5.12
CA LEU A 872 -50.26 -8.90 -5.31
C LEU A 872 -51.75 -8.58 -5.12
N LYS A 873 -52.11 -7.75 -4.13
CA LYS A 873 -53.48 -7.26 -3.93
C LYS A 873 -53.97 -6.42 -5.11
N ALA A 874 -53.16 -5.47 -5.58
CA ALA A 874 -53.51 -4.62 -6.71
C ALA A 874 -53.69 -5.42 -8.00
N TYR A 875 -52.81 -6.39 -8.25
CA TYR A 875 -52.89 -7.31 -9.37
C TYR A 875 -54.17 -8.14 -9.32
N ASN A 876 -54.52 -8.71 -8.16
CA ASN A 876 -55.75 -9.49 -7.99
C ASN A 876 -57.01 -8.65 -8.24
N ILE A 877 -57.08 -7.41 -7.73
CA ILE A 877 -58.21 -6.50 -7.98
C ILE A 877 -58.33 -6.17 -9.47
N PHE A 878 -57.21 -5.85 -10.13
CA PHE A 878 -57.16 -5.57 -11.56
C PHE A 878 -57.65 -6.77 -12.39
N TYR A 879 -57.21 -7.98 -12.03
CA TYR A 879 -57.61 -9.21 -12.70
C TYR A 879 -59.12 -9.50 -12.54
N GLU A 880 -59.67 -9.34 -11.33
CA GLU A 880 -61.11 -9.55 -11.08
C GLU A 880 -61.99 -8.54 -11.85
N ILE A 881 -61.58 -7.27 -11.95
CA ILE A 881 -62.28 -6.26 -12.76
C ILE A 881 -62.24 -6.63 -14.25
N GLY A 882 -61.08 -7.08 -14.75
CA GLY A 882 -60.93 -7.52 -16.15
C GLY A 882 -61.82 -8.71 -16.48
N LYS A 883 -61.91 -9.67 -15.56
CA LYS A 883 -62.78 -10.86 -15.66
C LYS A 883 -64.26 -10.50 -15.67
N ALA A 884 -64.69 -9.56 -14.81
CA ALA A 884 -66.08 -9.09 -14.77
C ALA A 884 -66.51 -8.35 -16.06
N LYS A 885 -65.57 -7.74 -16.79
CA LYS A 885 -65.83 -6.98 -18.02
C LYS A 885 -65.58 -7.75 -19.33
N GLY A 886 -65.24 -9.03 -19.26
CA GLY A 886 -65.06 -9.90 -20.44
C GLY A 886 -63.95 -9.45 -21.41
N LYS A 887 -62.98 -8.66 -20.94
CA LYS A 887 -61.89 -8.12 -21.78
C LYS A 887 -60.53 -8.66 -21.37
N GLN A 888 -59.73 -9.04 -22.36
CA GLN A 888 -58.32 -9.36 -22.17
C GLN A 888 -57.56 -8.05 -21.90
N MET A 889 -57.20 -7.79 -20.65
CA MET A 889 -56.53 -6.54 -20.27
C MET A 889 -55.06 -6.55 -20.69
N LYS A 890 -54.61 -5.48 -21.34
CA LYS A 890 -53.19 -5.26 -21.65
C LYS A 890 -52.52 -4.55 -20.48
N ALA A 891 -51.50 -5.20 -19.90
CA ALA A 891 -50.47 -4.72 -18.97
C ALA A 891 -50.86 -3.66 -17.91
N PHE A 892 -50.61 -4.00 -16.64
CA PHE A 892 -50.76 -3.08 -15.51
C PHE A 892 -49.76 -1.91 -15.63
N CYS A 893 -50.25 -0.69 -15.84
CA CYS A 893 -49.43 0.53 -15.89
C CYS A 893 -49.69 1.38 -14.63
N THR A 894 -48.65 1.71 -13.88
CA THR A 894 -48.72 2.60 -12.73
C THR A 894 -47.97 3.90 -13.00
N PHE A 895 -48.58 5.04 -12.65
CA PHE A 895 -47.92 6.34 -12.62
C PHE A 895 -47.72 6.75 -11.16
N SER A 896 -46.57 7.36 -10.84
CA SER A 896 -46.28 7.93 -9.52
C SER A 896 -45.73 9.34 -9.68
N GLY A 897 -46.31 10.30 -8.97
CA GLY A 897 -45.78 11.65 -8.78
C GLY A 897 -45.54 11.91 -7.29
N SER A 898 -44.51 12.67 -6.96
CA SER A 898 -44.20 13.12 -5.60
C SER A 898 -44.30 14.64 -5.56
N PHE A 899 -44.99 15.19 -4.57
CA PHE A 899 -45.14 16.63 -4.37
C PHE A 899 -44.51 17.01 -3.04
N ASP A 900 -43.66 18.04 -3.04
CA ASP A 900 -43.13 18.62 -1.80
C ASP A 900 -44.23 19.48 -1.17
N LEU A 901 -44.91 18.94 -0.16
CA LEU A 901 -45.87 19.70 0.63
C LEU A 901 -45.09 20.63 1.56
N ILE A 902 -44.98 21.90 1.19
CA ILE A 902 -44.60 22.96 2.13
C ILE A 902 -45.76 23.10 3.12
N ASP A 903 -45.44 23.02 4.40
CA ASP A 903 -46.35 23.06 5.54
C ASP A 903 -47.45 24.13 5.38
N THR A 904 -48.64 23.71 4.97
CA THR A 904 -49.84 24.53 5.03
C THR A 904 -50.99 23.68 5.58
N GLN A 905 -51.65 24.17 6.63
CA GLN A 905 -52.91 23.61 7.15
C GLN A 905 -54.10 23.83 6.19
N GLU A 906 -53.85 24.00 4.89
CA GLU A 906 -54.88 24.26 3.88
C GLU A 906 -55.09 23.04 2.97
N LYS A 907 -56.34 22.88 2.52
CA LYS A 907 -56.76 21.82 1.60
C LYS A 907 -55.96 21.91 0.29
N VAL A 908 -55.39 20.78 -0.12
CA VAL A 908 -54.74 20.62 -1.43
C VAL A 908 -55.74 20.03 -2.41
N ASP A 909 -56.08 20.78 -3.46
CA ASP A 909 -56.89 20.29 -4.57
C ASP A 909 -55.97 19.79 -5.71
N LEU A 910 -56.11 18.51 -6.06
CA LEU A 910 -55.31 17.85 -7.09
C LEU A 910 -56.08 17.86 -8.43
N HIS A 911 -55.61 18.65 -9.39
CA HIS A 911 -56.18 18.68 -10.73
C HIS A 911 -55.42 17.72 -11.64
N VAL A 912 -56.08 16.66 -12.12
CA VAL A 912 -55.52 15.71 -13.09
C VAL A 912 -56.11 16.03 -14.47
N VAL A 913 -55.25 16.49 -15.38
CA VAL A 913 -55.62 16.79 -16.77
C VAL A 913 -55.13 15.65 -17.67
N PHE A 914 -55.97 15.20 -18.58
CA PHE A 914 -55.62 14.22 -19.62
C PHE A 914 -55.52 14.97 -20.95
N GLU A 915 -54.34 14.98 -21.56
CA GLU A 915 -54.15 15.46 -22.93
C GLU A 915 -54.28 14.25 -23.88
N CYS A 916 -55.22 14.31 -24.82
CA CYS A 916 -55.47 13.26 -25.80
C CYS A 916 -55.44 13.84 -27.21
N ASP A 917 -54.71 13.20 -28.12
CA ASP A 917 -54.67 13.59 -29.52
C ASP A 917 -56.03 13.35 -30.20
N GLN A 918 -56.69 14.46 -30.55
CA GLN A 918 -57.75 14.62 -31.56
C GLN A 918 -59.02 13.76 -31.50
N ASN A 919 -59.35 13.10 -30.39
CA ASN A 919 -60.67 12.46 -30.22
C ASN A 919 -61.38 12.92 -28.94
N LYS A 920 -62.67 13.31 -29.08
CA LYS A 920 -63.54 13.68 -27.96
C LYS A 920 -63.60 12.56 -26.92
N ILE A 921 -63.28 12.90 -25.67
CA ILE A 921 -63.42 11.99 -24.53
C ILE A 921 -64.91 11.95 -24.13
N ASN A 922 -65.59 10.82 -24.39
CA ASN A 922 -66.87 10.52 -23.75
C ASN A 922 -66.63 9.76 -22.44
N LEU A 923 -66.51 10.49 -21.33
CA LEU A 923 -66.56 9.90 -19.98
C LEU A 923 -68.00 9.56 -19.64
N ASN A 924 -68.42 8.32 -19.93
CA ASN A 924 -69.75 7.82 -19.56
C ASN A 924 -69.66 7.05 -18.23
N TYR A 925 -70.14 7.67 -17.15
CA TYR A 925 -70.24 7.03 -15.83
C TYR A 925 -71.61 6.39 -15.68
N ALA A 926 -71.69 5.08 -15.89
CA ALA A 926 -72.95 4.35 -15.81
C ALA A 926 -72.91 3.15 -14.84
N ASP A 927 -71.97 3.12 -13.89
CA ASP A 927 -71.88 1.99 -12.96
C ASP A 927 -71.53 2.41 -11.53
N ASP A 928 -72.43 2.13 -10.60
CA ASP A 928 -72.36 2.42 -9.16
C ASP A 928 -71.72 1.26 -8.38
N SER A 929 -70.71 0.61 -9.01
CA SER A 929 -70.02 -0.53 -8.41
C SER A 929 -69.30 -0.13 -7.11
N PRO A 930 -69.15 -1.05 -6.13
CA PRO A 930 -68.46 -0.78 -4.87
C PRO A 930 -67.04 -0.24 -5.04
N ILE A 931 -66.36 -0.66 -6.12
CA ILE A 931 -65.02 -0.21 -6.49
C ILE A 931 -65.02 1.27 -6.90
N ASN A 932 -66.02 1.73 -7.66
CA ASN A 932 -66.12 3.13 -8.06
C ASN A 932 -66.39 4.05 -6.86
N ARG A 933 -67.24 3.63 -5.92
CA ARG A 933 -67.47 4.37 -4.67
C ARG A 933 -66.20 4.49 -3.83
N GLN A 934 -65.35 3.47 -3.88
CA GLN A 934 -64.08 3.47 -3.16
C GLN A 934 -63.04 4.41 -3.77
N ILE A 935 -63.06 4.62 -5.09
CA ILE A 935 -62.10 5.47 -5.80
C ILE A 935 -62.54 6.95 -5.83
N PHE A 936 -63.83 7.24 -6.03
CA PHE A 936 -64.32 8.61 -6.29
C PHE A 936 -65.26 9.18 -5.22
N GLY A 937 -65.65 8.38 -4.22
CA GLY A 937 -66.65 8.77 -3.22
C GLY A 937 -68.07 8.92 -3.81
N LEU A 938 -69.06 9.33 -3.00
CA LEU A 938 -70.48 9.46 -3.39
C LEU A 938 -70.79 10.63 -4.36
N LYS A 939 -69.80 11.14 -5.11
CA LYS A 939 -69.96 12.36 -5.93
C LYS A 939 -70.46 12.00 -7.35
N GLY A 940 -71.53 12.68 -7.79
CA GLY A 940 -72.18 12.50 -9.09
C GLY A 940 -71.73 13.50 -10.19
N GLN A 941 -72.33 13.38 -11.38
CA GLN A 941 -71.98 14.10 -12.62
C GLN A 941 -71.91 15.64 -12.53
N GLU A 942 -72.62 16.27 -11.59
CA GLU A 942 -72.70 17.75 -11.50
C GLU A 942 -71.37 18.42 -11.15
N TRP A 943 -70.44 17.70 -10.51
CA TRP A 943 -69.15 18.25 -10.09
C TRP A 943 -68.25 18.70 -11.27
N LEU A 944 -68.42 18.11 -12.45
CA LEU A 944 -67.62 18.44 -13.64
C LEU A 944 -68.16 19.64 -14.44
N LYS A 945 -69.37 20.16 -14.13
CA LYS A 945 -69.95 21.30 -14.85
C LYS A 945 -69.61 22.66 -14.23
N GLU A 946 -69.33 22.74 -12.93
CA GLU A 946 -68.98 24.00 -12.25
C GLU A 946 -67.53 24.44 -12.48
N SER A 947 -66.67 23.56 -13.00
CA SER A 947 -65.24 23.82 -13.19
C SER A 947 -64.89 24.52 -14.52
N GLY A 948 -65.89 24.97 -15.30
CA GLY A 948 -65.66 25.88 -16.43
C GLY A 948 -64.89 25.30 -17.62
N PHE A 949 -64.74 23.98 -17.72
CA PHE A 949 -64.08 23.35 -18.87
C PHE A 949 -65.05 23.23 -20.06
N GLN A 950 -64.80 23.96 -21.14
CA GLN A 950 -65.19 23.50 -22.48
C GLN A 950 -64.17 22.46 -22.95
N CYS A 951 -64.71 21.42 -23.58
CA CYS A 951 -64.05 20.17 -23.96
C CYS A 951 -62.77 20.34 -24.79
#